data_AF-A0A7D8UGY2-F1
#
_entry.id   AF-A0A7D8UGY2-F1
#
_cell.length_a   1.000
_cell.length_b   1.000
_cell.length_c   1.000
_cell.angle_alpha   90.00
_cell.angle_beta   90.00
_cell.angle_gamma   90.00
#
_symmetry.space_group_name_H-M   'P 1'
#
loop_
_entity.id
_entity.type
_entity.pdbx_description
1 polymer ?
#
loop_
_entity_poly.entity_id
_entity_poly.type
_entity_poly.pdbx_seq_one_letter_code
_entity_poly.pdbx_strand_id
1 'polypeptide(L)'
;MKRLLARPIGLSRLATVSLVMPLALLSFLTPAAAQPPAALEQPAANERPAGRQIRYWTTNWSFRDIDVGTLTRRLGLIGIAAPAELGGTVSVNFSVSVPINALRDAAAYRINGTLSSSRLRIESTELSLEAVIDYADGVVAFTKLAGNFFESPQSTGAPTAGSFSGQATMRLAGAGDRNASVELDVRDMRLGLLTAAMAADSPYRMDASGIATGSVKWAAPVDQMTNLAVWDAEGRLTVKNLSVDRHPSLDFDSGPLRIVDGAIDLPDFRADVSGTTDEGLAGSFRVDLKAARPWSIRIRSDRLPIDSIAALLALGDVPGTSGELTIDGAARGTLTPLDWEADAEVQSPDLTIYGVPLGLVRHRLTTDSSSFRLTALGAPTGVSSIRSIRADYEITEAAFDLAEIDASLFGGTVRGDARWARDAQGQHEANLQWAGLDLRWDMGSVMSGTPGVVSLRTEGRTAWQVAADRSNIPADHSLRALVQIDELAIAGLPISNGSLMVRAVDGELSLRGEGTLLGGTFRVDTATEIPAGIDFTTWWNDAEFQSTPLSGTARLQAFSLAGVGDLLRWQTASPTAGRGWQGRGDASFNFSVPPGGVATGNFAGLTTRGSFRVTDFAVLGQPVSPSLEADFRVAENLLLIDRFRANFASGTVEASGRWPLTGSDGRIDVALNRVDLGRALLPLYSDAERWLGGEMSGRVRLSGGTNVRMHGSIEGRSIVAQGFPVSNLRGELSGNLTSRGVWEVRMPNVRATVSGGRISGQARLSGNVTRRAFDLQSRWSARHVNFADLLGGRGSGRPVGRGDLSATVTLDGRSIRSVNELTGRFDGRFGGTAVSAVPGLVQARSYLGPIGVDSLTFTDGRIRGQVRRGVAQVEELALRSDRLRVVANGSVRLENQRIGFDAVVATGDFSATNLLLDAAAQRLAFAVAPPIALLMSLNRLISDRTLFLRIEGTAASPTVRVLPLQSAGENLLRYLLREATGMPDTRAIQA
;
A
#
# COMPACT_ATOMS: atom_id res chain seq x y z
N MET A 1 -15.65 27.60 9.43
CA MET A 1 -16.03 26.47 10.31
C MET A 1 -17.26 25.76 9.71
N LYS A 2 -17.11 24.48 9.30
CA LYS A 2 -18.09 23.59 8.64
C LYS A 2 -18.54 23.93 7.20
N ARG A 3 -17.70 23.57 6.21
CA ARG A 3 -18.02 22.94 4.89
C ARG A 3 -16.86 23.19 3.91
N LEU A 4 -15.91 22.25 3.86
CA LEU A 4 -14.97 22.03 2.74
C LEU A 4 -14.25 20.70 3.03
N LEU A 5 -14.85 19.60 2.59
CA LEU A 5 -14.24 18.27 2.51
C LEU A 5 -14.49 17.80 1.07
N ALA A 6 -13.59 18.19 0.18
CA ALA A 6 -13.48 17.62 -1.15
C ALA A 6 -12.44 16.50 -1.09
N ARG A 7 -12.96 15.28 -1.29
CA ARG A 7 -12.31 13.99 -1.57
C ARG A 7 -10.78 13.98 -1.78
N PRO A 8 -10.01 13.14 -1.06
CA PRO A 8 -8.69 12.74 -1.53
C PRO A 8 -8.87 11.64 -2.59
N ILE A 9 -8.59 11.98 -3.84
CA ILE A 9 -8.36 11.00 -4.92
C ILE A 9 -6.86 11.06 -5.18
N GLY A 10 -6.16 9.93 -5.03
CA GLY A 10 -4.78 9.76 -5.50
C GLY A 10 -3.72 9.55 -4.42
N LEU A 11 -3.84 8.49 -3.60
CA LEU A 11 -2.74 8.01 -2.76
C LEU A 11 -2.46 6.50 -2.95
N SER A 12 -3.06 5.88 -3.97
CA SER A 12 -3.07 4.41 -4.14
C SER A 12 -2.22 3.89 -5.31
N ARG A 13 -1.47 4.74 -6.04
CA ARG A 13 -0.83 4.37 -7.32
C ARG A 13 0.71 4.34 -7.35
N LEU A 14 1.40 4.53 -6.23
CA LEU A 14 2.87 4.67 -6.19
C LEU A 14 3.60 3.59 -5.35
N ALA A 15 2.95 2.46 -5.06
CA ALA A 15 3.50 1.44 -4.13
C ALA A 15 4.49 0.43 -4.76
N THR A 16 5.02 0.67 -5.96
CA THR A 16 5.96 -0.25 -6.60
C THR A 16 7.18 0.52 -7.08
N VAL A 17 8.33 0.28 -6.45
CA VAL A 17 9.67 0.85 -6.72
C VAL A 17 9.98 2.17 -5.99
N SER A 18 10.52 2.09 -4.78
CA SER A 18 11.22 3.23 -4.13
C SER A 18 12.25 2.70 -3.13
N LEU A 19 13.51 2.67 -3.55
CA LEU A 19 14.68 2.54 -2.68
C LEU A 19 15.68 3.61 -3.15
N VAL A 20 16.09 4.48 -2.22
CA VAL A 20 17.18 5.50 -2.22
C VAL A 20 16.68 6.89 -1.78
N MET A 21 16.82 7.11 -0.45
CA MET A 21 17.10 8.32 0.37
C MET A 21 16.54 9.70 0.01
N PRO A 22 15.96 10.41 1.02
CA PRO A 22 16.48 11.76 1.35
C PRO A 22 16.12 12.37 2.74
N LEU A 23 16.80 13.48 3.06
CA LEU A 23 16.66 14.44 4.17
C LEU A 23 17.36 15.73 3.70
N ALA A 24 17.00 16.97 4.02
CA ALA A 24 16.63 17.60 5.29
C ALA A 24 16.34 19.08 4.95
N LEU A 25 15.48 19.78 5.68
CA LEU A 25 15.29 21.24 5.52
C LEU A 25 14.39 21.81 6.61
N LEU A 26 14.47 23.13 7.00
CA LEU A 26 13.56 24.03 7.82
C LEU A 26 14.02 24.59 9.26
N SER A 27 13.16 24.92 10.27
CA SER A 27 12.72 26.19 10.94
C SER A 27 12.38 26.53 12.48
N PHE A 28 12.23 27.78 12.99
CA PHE A 28 11.22 28.28 14.00
C PHE A 28 11.64 28.16 15.50
N LEU A 29 11.38 29.04 16.51
CA LEU A 29 10.58 30.28 16.72
C LEU A 29 10.97 31.06 18.02
N THR A 30 10.44 32.29 18.15
CA THR A 30 10.35 33.27 19.28
C THR A 30 9.37 32.79 20.40
N PRO A 31 9.03 33.49 21.54
CA PRO A 31 8.95 34.97 21.80
C PRO A 31 9.18 35.49 23.26
N ALA A 32 9.07 36.81 23.48
CA ALA A 32 8.20 37.50 24.48
C ALA A 32 8.59 38.98 24.73
N ALA A 33 7.60 39.82 25.04
CA ALA A 33 7.59 41.29 24.97
C ALA A 33 7.96 42.04 26.29
N ALA A 34 8.34 43.33 26.18
CA ALA A 34 8.25 44.33 27.26
C ALA A 34 8.17 45.78 26.73
N GLN A 35 7.48 46.63 27.49
CA GLN A 35 7.04 48.03 27.22
C GLN A 35 8.17 49.09 27.22
N PRO A 36 7.94 50.29 26.63
CA PRO A 36 8.95 51.35 26.53
C PRO A 36 8.93 52.31 27.73
N PRO A 37 10.07 52.94 28.09
CA PRO A 37 10.03 54.19 28.84
C PRO A 37 10.78 55.34 28.17
N ALA A 38 10.13 56.50 28.31
CA ALA A 38 10.66 57.82 28.64
C ALA A 38 11.57 58.56 27.64
N ALA A 39 11.01 59.68 27.18
CA ALA A 39 11.70 60.82 26.60
C ALA A 39 12.84 61.30 27.50
N LEU A 40 13.99 61.56 26.90
CA LEU A 40 15.08 62.31 27.51
C LEU A 40 15.11 63.73 26.95
N GLU A 41 15.33 64.63 27.90
CA GLU A 41 15.28 66.08 27.84
C GLU A 41 16.31 66.69 26.88
N GLN A 42 15.92 67.80 26.25
CA GLN A 42 16.83 68.71 25.56
C GLN A 42 17.77 69.38 26.58
N PRO A 43 19.10 69.33 26.42
CA PRO A 43 19.99 70.13 27.23
C PRO A 43 19.95 71.60 26.80
N ALA A 44 19.83 72.47 27.80
CA ALA A 44 19.79 73.91 27.71
C ALA A 44 21.02 74.49 26.99
N ALA A 45 20.76 75.56 26.22
CA ALA A 45 21.76 76.37 25.55
C ALA A 45 22.69 77.05 26.58
N ASN A 46 23.98 76.73 26.51
CA ASN A 46 25.02 77.45 27.24
C ASN A 46 25.30 78.81 26.58
N GLU A 47 25.28 79.86 27.41
CA GLU A 47 25.63 81.23 27.05
C GLU A 47 27.10 81.31 26.59
N ARG A 48 27.33 81.82 25.37
CA ARG A 48 28.67 82.15 24.84
C ARG A 48 29.22 83.40 25.57
N PRO A 49 30.49 83.42 26.01
CA PRO A 49 31.14 84.63 26.51
C PRO A 49 31.32 85.69 25.41
N ALA A 50 31.22 86.97 25.78
CA ALA A 50 31.33 88.13 24.90
C ALA A 50 32.64 88.15 24.10
N GLY A 51 32.59 87.64 22.87
CA GLY A 51 33.73 87.54 21.95
C GLY A 51 34.04 88.87 21.23
N ARG A 52 35.33 89.07 20.93
CA ARG A 52 35.87 90.15 20.08
C ARG A 52 34.97 90.40 18.85
N GLN A 53 34.60 91.66 18.59
CA GLN A 53 33.92 92.03 17.34
C GLN A 53 34.84 91.74 16.13
N ILE A 54 34.51 90.69 15.38
CA ILE A 54 35.18 90.34 14.12
C ILE A 54 34.67 91.30 13.03
N ARG A 55 35.60 91.95 12.31
CA ARG A 55 35.27 92.84 11.19
C ARG A 55 35.37 92.07 9.90
N TYR A 56 34.31 92.15 9.08
CA TYR A 56 34.19 91.40 7.84
C TYR A 56 34.32 92.29 6.62
N TRP A 57 35.02 91.80 5.60
CA TRP A 57 34.94 92.30 4.22
C TRP A 57 34.17 91.27 3.38
N THR A 58 32.98 91.62 2.91
CA THR A 58 32.15 90.74 2.09
C THR A 58 32.41 90.98 0.61
N THR A 59 32.61 89.90 -0.14
CA THR A 59 32.88 89.91 -1.58
C THR A 59 32.16 88.74 -2.25
N ASN A 60 31.72 88.94 -3.49
CA ASN A 60 31.04 87.90 -4.28
C ASN A 60 32.05 87.25 -5.23
N TRP A 61 32.20 85.93 -5.13
CA TRP A 61 33.12 85.12 -5.92
C TRP A 61 32.32 84.21 -6.83
N SER A 62 32.50 84.38 -8.14
CA SER A 62 31.98 83.46 -9.13
C SER A 62 33.12 82.88 -9.93
N PHE A 63 33.23 81.56 -9.92
CA PHE A 63 34.24 80.84 -10.67
C PHE A 63 33.58 79.67 -11.40
N ARG A 64 34.09 79.36 -12.59
CA ARG A 64 33.63 78.23 -13.39
C ARG A 64 34.76 77.24 -13.54
N ASP A 65 34.42 75.96 -13.43
CA ASP A 65 35.29 74.82 -13.73
C ASP A 65 36.66 74.85 -13.00
N ILE A 66 36.67 75.23 -11.72
CA ILE A 66 37.89 75.20 -10.91
C ILE A 66 38.23 73.75 -10.55
N ASP A 67 39.49 73.35 -10.71
CA ASP A 67 40.05 72.13 -10.14
C ASP A 67 39.86 72.08 -8.60
N VAL A 68 39.06 71.12 -8.13
CA VAL A 68 38.69 70.99 -6.71
C VAL A 68 39.90 70.67 -5.84
N GLY A 69 40.85 69.88 -6.34
CA GLY A 69 42.08 69.57 -5.61
C GLY A 69 42.92 70.82 -5.32
N THR A 70 42.98 71.76 -6.28
CA THR A 70 43.66 73.05 -6.09
C THR A 70 42.89 73.96 -5.14
N LEU A 71 41.55 73.98 -5.23
CA LEU A 71 40.71 74.76 -4.33
C LEU A 71 40.85 74.30 -2.87
N THR A 72 40.74 72.99 -2.62
CA THR A 72 40.82 72.39 -1.28
C THR A 72 42.20 72.57 -0.66
N ARG A 73 43.30 72.38 -1.41
CA ARG A 73 44.66 72.70 -0.94
C ARG A 73 44.80 74.16 -0.50
N ARG A 74 44.20 75.10 -1.25
CA ARG A 74 44.22 76.54 -0.92
C ARG A 74 43.37 76.86 0.31
N LEU A 75 42.21 76.22 0.46
CA LEU A 75 41.37 76.32 1.66
C LEU A 75 42.07 75.73 2.89
N GLY A 76 42.86 74.68 2.70
CA GLY A 76 43.70 74.10 3.76
C GLY A 76 44.71 75.09 4.34
N LEU A 77 45.24 76.02 3.54
CA LEU A 77 46.16 77.07 4.01
C LEU A 77 45.53 78.05 5.00
N ILE A 78 44.19 78.19 4.98
CA ILE A 78 43.44 79.01 5.93
C ILE A 78 42.77 78.17 7.03
N GLY A 79 43.13 76.89 7.14
CA GLY A 79 42.64 75.97 8.18
C GLY A 79 41.35 75.23 7.86
N ILE A 80 40.86 75.31 6.62
CA ILE A 80 39.68 74.56 6.15
C ILE A 80 40.16 73.36 5.33
N ALA A 81 40.39 72.22 5.99
CA ALA A 81 40.80 70.98 5.34
C ALA A 81 39.58 70.19 4.81
N ALA A 82 39.69 69.66 3.60
CA ALA A 82 38.73 68.68 3.10
C ALA A 82 38.98 67.32 3.77
N PRO A 83 37.93 66.59 4.17
CA PRO A 83 38.09 65.34 4.92
C PRO A 83 38.33 64.10 4.06
N ALA A 84 38.28 64.26 2.74
CA ALA A 84 38.46 63.21 1.75
C ALA A 84 39.25 63.77 0.56
N GLU A 85 39.87 62.89 -0.22
CA GLU A 85 40.49 63.29 -1.48
C GLU A 85 39.41 63.71 -2.50
N LEU A 86 39.39 65.00 -2.82
CA LEU A 86 38.47 65.57 -3.79
C LEU A 86 39.20 65.85 -5.12
N GLY A 87 38.62 65.37 -6.22
CA GLY A 87 39.07 65.60 -7.59
C GLY A 87 37.96 66.08 -8.51
N GLY A 88 38.31 66.52 -9.72
CA GLY A 88 37.35 67.03 -10.71
C GLY A 88 37.22 68.54 -10.70
N THR A 89 36.17 69.06 -11.35
CA THR A 89 35.94 70.50 -11.50
C THR A 89 34.64 70.96 -10.82
N VAL A 90 34.65 72.13 -10.20
CA VAL A 90 33.47 72.77 -9.59
C VAL A 90 33.27 74.18 -10.14
N SER A 91 32.00 74.54 -10.35
CA SER A 91 31.56 75.91 -10.53
C SER A 91 30.94 76.40 -9.22
N VAL A 92 31.34 77.59 -8.77
CA VAL A 92 30.88 78.15 -7.49
C VAL A 92 30.38 79.58 -7.68
N ASN A 93 29.37 79.94 -6.89
CA ASN A 93 28.87 81.29 -6.77
C ASN A 93 28.65 81.60 -5.28
N PHE A 94 29.64 82.22 -4.65
CA PHE A 94 29.71 82.43 -3.20
C PHE A 94 29.72 83.90 -2.83
N SER A 95 29.01 84.25 -1.76
CA SER A 95 29.21 85.45 -0.97
C SER A 95 30.15 85.09 0.19
N VAL A 96 31.37 85.63 0.17
CA VAL A 96 32.43 85.33 1.13
C VAL A 96 32.66 86.54 2.01
N SER A 97 32.42 86.40 3.32
CA SER A 97 32.81 87.38 4.32
C SER A 97 34.16 87.00 4.93
N VAL A 98 35.20 87.73 4.54
CA VAL A 98 36.58 87.54 4.99
C VAL A 98 36.81 88.29 6.30
N PRO A 99 37.25 87.63 7.39
CA PRO A 99 37.49 88.28 8.67
C PRO A 99 38.84 89.01 8.69
N ILE A 100 38.83 90.34 8.54
CA ILE A 100 40.04 91.16 8.37
C ILE A 100 40.99 91.05 9.58
N ASN A 101 40.43 90.87 10.78
CA ASN A 101 41.18 90.74 12.02
C ASN A 101 41.35 89.27 12.51
N ALA A 102 40.94 88.28 11.71
CA ALA A 102 41.06 86.86 12.04
C ALA A 102 41.32 85.98 10.79
N LEU A 103 42.18 86.45 9.87
CA LEU A 103 42.47 85.81 8.58
C LEU A 103 43.00 84.36 8.66
N ARG A 104 43.50 83.92 9.81
CA ARG A 104 43.98 82.54 10.04
C ARG A 104 42.99 81.68 10.84
N ASP A 105 41.90 82.26 11.30
CA ASP A 105 40.86 81.55 12.03
C ASP A 105 39.81 81.07 11.03
N ALA A 106 39.91 79.81 10.63
CA ALA A 106 38.97 79.17 9.72
C ALA A 106 37.51 79.32 10.19
N ALA A 107 37.25 79.30 11.51
CA ALA A 107 35.89 79.41 12.04
C ALA A 107 35.31 80.83 11.90
N ALA A 108 36.17 81.84 11.73
CA ALA A 108 35.77 83.23 11.53
C ALA A 108 35.36 83.56 10.08
N TYR A 109 35.55 82.67 9.11
CA TYR A 109 35.08 82.88 7.73
C TYR A 109 33.58 82.61 7.61
N ARG A 110 32.89 83.35 6.74
CA ARG A 110 31.50 83.04 6.34
C ARG A 110 31.41 82.89 4.83
N ILE A 111 30.81 81.80 4.36
CA ILE A 111 30.66 81.50 2.92
C ILE A 111 29.23 81.06 2.69
N ASN A 112 28.47 81.80 1.89
CA ASN A 112 27.12 81.41 1.51
C ASN A 112 26.99 81.38 -0.02
N GLY A 113 26.44 80.31 -0.59
CA GLY A 113 26.12 80.31 -2.01
C GLY A 113 25.92 78.92 -2.59
N THR A 114 26.12 78.80 -3.91
CA THR A 114 25.90 77.54 -4.63
C THR A 114 27.19 76.95 -5.16
N LEU A 115 27.28 75.63 -5.10
CA LEU A 115 28.35 74.83 -5.68
C LEU A 115 27.73 73.81 -6.61
N SER A 116 28.23 73.72 -7.83
CA SER A 116 27.85 72.66 -8.76
C SER A 116 29.08 72.00 -9.38
N SER A 117 28.97 70.70 -9.63
CA SER A 117 29.96 69.92 -10.35
C SER A 117 29.24 68.94 -11.26
N SER A 118 29.65 68.89 -12.52
CA SER A 118 29.21 67.84 -13.44
C SER A 118 29.94 66.51 -13.20
N ARG A 119 31.14 66.58 -12.59
CA ARG A 119 32.04 65.45 -12.38
C ARG A 119 32.95 65.75 -11.19
N LEU A 120 32.45 65.45 -10.00
CA LEU A 120 33.17 65.48 -8.74
C LEU A 120 33.62 64.05 -8.42
N ARG A 121 34.90 63.88 -8.14
CA ARG A 121 35.42 62.63 -7.61
C ARG A 121 35.66 62.79 -6.12
N ILE A 122 35.02 61.95 -5.32
CA ILE A 122 35.24 61.85 -3.88
C ILE A 122 35.82 60.46 -3.65
N GLU A 123 37.10 60.37 -3.28
CA GLU A 123 37.82 59.09 -3.20
C GLU A 123 37.74 58.32 -4.53
N SER A 124 37.19 57.10 -4.51
CA SER A 124 36.95 56.25 -5.68
C SER A 124 35.63 56.51 -6.39
N THR A 125 34.76 57.36 -5.85
CA THR A 125 33.38 57.55 -6.33
C THR A 125 33.29 58.81 -7.19
N GLU A 126 32.75 58.68 -8.40
CA GLU A 126 32.48 59.80 -9.29
C GLU A 126 30.98 60.14 -9.30
N LEU A 127 30.65 61.43 -9.16
CA LEU A 127 29.27 61.90 -9.10
C LEU A 127 29.11 63.32 -9.67
N SER A 128 27.89 63.69 -10.05
CA SER A 128 27.51 65.09 -10.24
C SER A 128 26.97 65.63 -8.93
N LEU A 129 27.26 66.88 -8.58
CA LEU A 129 26.82 67.53 -7.34
C LEU A 129 26.18 68.89 -7.64
N GLU A 130 25.04 69.16 -7.02
CA GLU A 130 24.46 70.49 -6.86
C GLU A 130 24.21 70.71 -5.37
N ALA A 131 24.82 71.76 -4.82
CA ALA A 131 24.80 72.03 -3.39
C ALA A 131 24.54 73.51 -3.09
N VAL A 132 23.75 73.78 -2.05
CA VAL A 132 23.64 75.11 -1.43
C VAL A 132 24.40 75.07 -0.12
N ILE A 133 25.45 75.88 -0.02
CA ILE A 133 26.43 75.85 1.07
C ILE A 133 26.25 77.10 1.93
N ASP A 134 26.20 76.91 3.25
CA ASP A 134 26.29 77.95 4.26
C ASP A 134 27.36 77.56 5.29
N TYR A 135 28.53 78.19 5.20
CA TYR A 135 29.63 78.01 6.13
C TYR A 135 29.67 79.20 7.08
N ALA A 136 29.55 78.93 8.38
CA ALA A 136 29.69 79.93 9.43
C ALA A 136 30.13 79.27 10.74
N ASP A 137 30.88 79.99 11.57
CA ASP A 137 31.34 79.52 12.89
C ASP A 137 32.07 78.16 12.83
N GLY A 138 32.79 77.88 11.74
CA GLY A 138 33.52 76.62 11.53
C GLY A 138 32.67 75.43 11.08
N VAL A 139 31.36 75.63 10.90
CA VAL A 139 30.40 74.61 10.45
C VAL A 139 30.00 74.89 9.01
N VAL A 140 30.13 73.89 8.13
CA VAL A 140 29.53 73.89 6.80
C VAL A 140 28.16 73.22 6.88
N ALA A 141 27.11 73.91 6.48
CA ALA A 141 25.77 73.39 6.30
C ALA A 141 25.44 73.36 4.81
N PHE A 142 25.14 72.17 4.30
CA PHE A 142 24.59 71.93 2.99
C PHE A 142 23.07 71.83 3.12
N THR A 143 22.37 72.95 2.90
CA THR A 143 20.90 73.02 3.05
C THR A 143 20.16 72.33 1.91
N LYS A 144 20.85 72.12 0.79
CA LYS A 144 20.40 71.29 -0.32
C LYS A 144 21.62 70.57 -0.87
N LEU A 145 21.52 69.26 -1.04
CA LEU A 145 22.42 68.39 -1.79
C LEU A 145 21.58 67.64 -2.81
N ALA A 146 22.02 67.59 -4.06
CA ALA A 146 21.42 66.74 -5.08
C ALA A 146 22.49 66.31 -6.08
N GLY A 147 22.33 65.13 -6.67
CA GLY A 147 23.33 64.62 -7.60
C GLY A 147 23.00 63.27 -8.20
N ASN A 148 23.91 62.81 -9.06
CA ASN A 148 23.84 61.50 -9.70
C ASN A 148 25.17 60.80 -9.54
N PHE A 149 25.16 59.50 -9.28
CA PHE A 149 26.36 58.66 -9.27
C PHE A 149 26.71 58.21 -10.69
N PHE A 150 27.99 57.94 -10.96
CA PHE A 150 28.46 57.38 -12.23
C PHE A 150 29.12 56.01 -12.03
N GLU A 151 28.93 55.12 -13.00
CA GLU A 151 29.34 53.70 -12.89
C GLU A 151 30.86 53.47 -13.06
N SER A 152 31.56 54.34 -13.79
CA SER A 152 32.99 54.16 -14.06
C SER A 152 33.76 55.48 -14.08
N PRO A 153 34.89 55.58 -13.38
CA PRO A 153 35.70 56.80 -13.31
C PRO A 153 36.45 57.17 -14.59
N GLN A 154 36.31 56.38 -15.68
CA GLN A 154 37.08 56.57 -16.93
C GLN A 154 36.23 56.74 -18.19
N SER A 155 34.89 56.71 -18.09
CA SER A 155 33.99 56.74 -19.25
C SER A 155 33.28 58.10 -19.38
N THR A 156 33.61 58.85 -20.44
CA THR A 156 32.81 60.01 -20.87
C THR A 156 31.52 59.51 -21.52
N GLY A 157 30.37 59.72 -20.85
CA GLY A 157 29.06 59.20 -21.28
C GLY A 157 28.60 57.95 -20.52
N ALA A 158 29.25 57.61 -19.40
CA ALA A 158 28.81 56.50 -18.54
C ALA A 158 27.35 56.68 -18.10
N PRO A 159 26.55 55.60 -18.08
CA PRO A 159 25.18 55.65 -17.57
C PRO A 159 25.18 56.11 -16.10
N THR A 160 24.14 56.87 -15.72
CA THR A 160 23.90 57.27 -14.33
C THR A 160 23.63 56.03 -13.48
N ALA A 161 24.41 55.85 -12.42
CA ALA A 161 24.34 54.73 -11.48
C ALA A 161 23.44 55.04 -10.26
N GLY A 162 22.47 55.94 -10.43
CA GLY A 162 21.51 56.38 -9.41
C GLY A 162 21.56 57.88 -9.14
N SER A 163 20.63 58.38 -8.33
CA SER A 163 20.54 59.77 -7.90
C SER A 163 20.42 59.88 -6.38
N PHE A 164 20.83 61.01 -5.82
CA PHE A 164 20.69 61.31 -4.40
C PHE A 164 20.19 62.73 -4.18
N SER A 165 19.49 62.96 -3.07
CA SER A 165 19.09 64.28 -2.60
C SER A 165 19.05 64.35 -1.09
N GLY A 166 19.38 65.48 -0.47
CA GLY A 166 19.31 65.60 0.97
C GLY A 166 20.00 66.84 1.53
N GLN A 167 20.53 66.74 2.73
CA GLN A 167 21.21 67.81 3.45
C GLN A 167 22.36 67.25 4.30
N ALA A 168 23.34 68.10 4.62
CA ALA A 168 24.45 67.71 5.46
C ALA A 168 24.95 68.87 6.31
N THR A 169 25.50 68.59 7.48
CA THR A 169 26.20 69.56 8.32
C THR A 169 27.51 68.96 8.79
N MET A 170 28.58 69.74 8.80
CA MET A 170 29.90 69.25 9.18
C MET A 170 30.72 70.36 9.83
N ARG A 171 31.32 70.09 11.00
CA ARG A 171 32.26 71.03 11.63
C ARG A 171 33.66 70.81 11.10
N LEU A 172 34.12 71.73 10.24
CA LEU A 172 35.45 71.67 9.62
C LEU A 172 36.53 72.31 10.49
N ALA A 173 36.19 73.32 11.30
CA ALA A 173 37.12 74.07 12.14
C ALA A 173 36.47 74.58 13.46
N GLY A 174 37.28 75.05 14.41
CA GLY A 174 36.85 75.61 15.70
C GLY A 174 37.03 74.67 16.91
N ALA A 175 36.72 75.15 18.11
CA ALA A 175 36.75 74.36 19.34
C ALA A 175 35.44 73.55 19.50
N GLY A 176 35.54 72.23 19.59
CA GLY A 176 34.42 71.29 19.75
C GLY A 176 34.61 70.02 18.93
N ASP A 177 33.76 69.02 19.15
CA ASP A 177 33.84 67.75 18.42
C ASP A 177 33.57 67.97 16.93
N ARG A 178 34.51 67.49 16.10
CA ARG A 178 34.42 67.55 14.63
C ARG A 178 33.51 66.44 14.14
N ASN A 179 32.21 66.67 14.22
CA ASN A 179 31.19 65.73 13.76
C ASN A 179 30.61 66.18 12.42
N ALA A 180 30.29 65.20 11.57
CA ALA A 180 29.46 65.33 10.40
C ALA A 180 28.09 64.69 10.70
N SER A 181 27.03 65.25 10.14
CA SER A 181 25.68 64.70 10.11
C SER A 181 25.13 64.88 8.70
N VAL A 182 24.59 63.82 8.13
CA VAL A 182 24.15 63.76 6.74
C VAL A 182 22.79 63.06 6.70
N GLU A 183 21.86 63.60 5.94
CA GLU A 183 20.55 63.02 5.66
C GLU A 183 20.40 62.95 4.14
N LEU A 184 20.26 61.75 3.59
CA LEU A 184 20.20 61.50 2.16
C LEU A 184 19.04 60.57 1.82
N ASP A 185 18.26 60.97 0.83
CA ASP A 185 17.42 60.10 0.03
C ASP A 185 18.21 59.64 -1.19
N VAL A 186 18.24 58.34 -1.41
CA VAL A 186 18.93 57.70 -2.52
C VAL A 186 17.89 57.00 -3.40
N ARG A 187 18.00 57.16 -4.72
CA ARG A 187 17.12 56.51 -5.70
C ARG A 187 17.92 55.80 -6.76
N ASP A 188 17.59 54.54 -6.96
CA ASP A 188 18.13 53.67 -8.00
C ASP A 188 19.68 53.58 -7.99
N MET A 189 20.29 53.62 -6.80
CA MET A 189 21.74 53.53 -6.65
C MET A 189 22.23 52.11 -6.85
N ARG A 190 23.20 51.93 -7.74
CA ARG A 190 23.82 50.60 -7.94
C ARG A 190 24.70 50.23 -6.74
N LEU A 191 24.41 49.10 -6.10
CA LEU A 191 25.15 48.62 -4.91
C LEU A 191 26.64 48.35 -5.16
N GLY A 192 27.03 48.03 -6.41
CA GLY A 192 28.43 47.80 -6.77
C GLY A 192 29.36 48.96 -6.43
N LEU A 193 28.83 50.19 -6.35
CA LEU A 193 29.58 51.37 -5.92
C LEU A 193 29.88 51.35 -4.41
N LEU A 194 28.94 50.84 -3.60
CA LEU A 194 29.12 50.73 -2.15
C LEU A 194 30.04 49.58 -1.78
N THR A 195 29.89 48.42 -2.43
CA THR A 195 30.74 47.26 -2.14
C THR A 195 32.20 47.51 -2.50
N ALA A 196 32.48 48.19 -3.61
CA ALA A 196 33.84 48.58 -3.97
C ALA A 196 34.50 49.48 -2.91
N ALA A 197 33.73 50.40 -2.31
CA ALA A 197 34.22 51.28 -1.24
C ALA A 197 34.45 50.53 0.07
N MET A 198 33.57 49.58 0.42
CA MET A 198 33.68 48.78 1.66
C MET A 198 34.73 47.66 1.56
N ALA A 199 35.00 47.14 0.35
CA ALA A 199 35.89 46.01 0.13
C ALA A 199 37.39 46.38 0.23
N ALA A 200 37.75 47.67 0.20
CA ALA A 200 39.15 48.11 0.25
C ALA A 200 39.91 47.60 1.50
N ASP A 201 39.21 47.46 2.63
CA ASP A 201 39.78 47.06 3.92
C ASP A 201 39.31 45.68 4.41
N SER A 202 38.57 44.92 3.60
CA SER A 202 38.05 43.59 3.96
C SER A 202 38.86 42.48 3.29
N PRO A 203 39.29 41.43 4.02
CA PRO A 203 39.90 40.24 3.41
C PRO A 203 38.92 39.45 2.53
N TYR A 204 37.61 39.65 2.74
CA TYR A 204 36.55 39.06 1.93
C TYR A 204 36.05 40.09 0.93
N ARG A 205 36.32 39.85 -0.36
CA ARG A 205 35.71 40.58 -1.47
C ARG A 205 34.37 39.94 -1.76
N MET A 206 33.28 40.68 -1.52
CA MET A 206 31.93 40.28 -1.90
C MET A 206 31.53 41.11 -3.12
N ASP A 207 31.26 40.45 -4.24
CA ASP A 207 30.76 41.11 -5.43
C ASP A 207 29.23 41.20 -5.32
N ALA A 208 28.73 42.20 -4.58
CA ALA A 208 27.30 42.48 -4.53
C ALA A 208 26.88 43.48 -5.62
N SER A 209 25.79 43.15 -6.31
CA SER A 209 25.12 43.98 -7.30
C SER A 209 23.64 44.13 -6.93
N GLY A 210 22.98 45.16 -7.46
CA GLY A 210 21.58 45.45 -7.15
C GLY A 210 21.29 46.94 -7.21
N ILE A 211 20.00 47.30 -7.12
CA ILE A 211 19.53 48.68 -7.21
C ILE A 211 18.91 49.08 -5.87
N ALA A 212 19.59 49.94 -5.12
CA ALA A 212 19.19 50.43 -3.81
C ALA A 212 18.43 51.76 -3.90
N THR A 213 17.28 51.83 -3.22
CA THR A 213 16.48 53.04 -3.02
C THR A 213 16.10 53.13 -1.55
N GLY A 214 16.20 54.31 -0.95
CA GLY A 214 15.92 54.47 0.47
C GLY A 214 16.37 55.80 1.04
N SER A 215 16.30 55.92 2.35
CA SER A 215 16.75 57.10 3.09
C SER A 215 17.71 56.70 4.20
N VAL A 216 18.77 57.48 4.38
CA VAL A 216 19.81 57.25 5.38
C VAL A 216 20.16 58.57 6.04
N LYS A 217 20.11 58.57 7.37
CA LYS A 217 20.68 59.59 8.23
C LYS A 217 21.92 59.00 8.88
N TRP A 218 23.05 59.69 8.85
CA TRP A 218 24.24 59.23 9.54
C TRP A 218 25.04 60.38 10.12
N ALA A 219 25.74 60.09 11.21
CA ALA A 219 26.68 60.99 11.85
C ALA A 219 27.97 60.25 12.20
N ALA A 220 29.11 60.91 12.04
CA ALA A 220 30.41 60.37 12.47
C ALA A 220 31.43 61.49 12.70
N PRO A 221 32.52 61.21 13.44
CA PRO A 221 33.67 62.11 13.48
C PRO A 221 34.25 62.30 12.07
N VAL A 222 34.50 63.56 11.69
CA VAL A 222 34.98 63.96 10.35
C VAL A 222 36.27 63.22 9.97
N ASP A 223 37.18 63.06 10.94
CA ASP A 223 38.48 62.42 10.73
C ASP A 223 38.39 60.88 10.70
N GLN A 224 37.21 60.31 10.92
CA GLN A 224 36.94 58.86 10.90
C GLN A 224 35.74 58.50 10.03
N MET A 225 35.40 59.34 9.06
CA MET A 225 34.25 59.08 8.17
C MET A 225 34.41 57.81 7.34
N THR A 226 35.61 57.27 7.15
CA THR A 226 35.82 55.98 6.47
C THR A 226 35.64 54.77 7.40
N ASN A 227 35.63 54.96 8.72
CA ASN A 227 35.52 53.88 9.69
C ASN A 227 34.05 53.67 10.10
N LEU A 228 33.38 52.70 9.47
CA LEU A 228 31.98 52.34 9.76
C LEU A 228 31.71 52.01 11.23
N ALA A 229 32.72 51.56 11.99
CA ALA A 229 32.55 51.19 13.40
C ALA A 229 32.31 52.39 14.34
N VAL A 230 32.50 53.63 13.86
CA VAL A 230 32.22 54.86 14.63
C VAL A 230 31.05 55.67 14.10
N TRP A 231 30.31 55.12 13.13
CA TRP A 231 29.11 55.76 12.60
C TRP A 231 27.92 55.55 13.54
N ASP A 232 27.10 56.59 13.65
CA ASP A 232 25.74 56.55 14.18
C ASP A 232 24.78 56.80 13.01
N ALA A 233 24.15 55.73 12.49
CA ALA A 233 23.29 55.82 11.31
C ALA A 233 21.92 55.18 11.55
N GLU A 234 20.89 55.75 10.94
CA GLU A 234 19.54 55.21 10.87
C GLU A 234 18.98 55.36 9.45
N GLY A 235 18.20 54.39 8.99
CA GLY A 235 17.64 54.48 7.65
C GLY A 235 16.74 53.33 7.28
N ARG A 236 16.37 53.27 6.00
CA ARG A 236 15.72 52.12 5.37
C ARG A 236 16.18 52.03 3.94
N LEU A 237 16.59 50.84 3.53
CA LEU A 237 17.06 50.56 2.18
C LEU A 237 16.25 49.41 1.59
N THR A 238 15.69 49.65 0.42
CA THR A 238 15.12 48.61 -0.44
C THR A 238 16.06 48.40 -1.60
N VAL A 239 16.56 47.18 -1.76
CA VAL A 239 17.45 46.76 -2.82
C VAL A 239 16.70 45.80 -3.74
N LYS A 240 16.55 46.16 -5.00
CA LYS A 240 16.01 45.27 -6.03
C LYS A 240 17.12 44.50 -6.71
N ASN A 241 16.85 43.23 -7.02
CA ASN A 241 17.78 42.32 -7.67
C ASN A 241 19.17 42.27 -6.99
N LEU A 242 19.18 42.26 -5.65
CA LEU A 242 20.39 42.02 -4.86
C LEU A 242 20.97 40.66 -5.23
N SER A 243 22.10 40.64 -5.90
CA SER A 243 22.85 39.40 -6.17
C SER A 243 24.22 39.55 -5.55
N VAL A 244 24.62 38.57 -4.75
CA VAL A 244 25.95 38.47 -4.15
C VAL A 244 26.66 37.32 -4.83
N ASP A 245 27.82 37.59 -5.42
CA ASP A 245 28.63 36.63 -6.15
C ASP A 245 27.84 35.86 -7.24
N ARG A 246 27.63 34.55 -7.07
CA ARG A 246 26.86 33.69 -7.99
C ARG A 246 25.47 33.30 -7.45
N HIS A 247 25.04 33.92 -6.36
CA HIS A 247 23.74 33.61 -5.76
C HIS A 247 22.59 34.25 -6.55
N PRO A 248 21.39 33.63 -6.52
CA PRO A 248 20.19 34.18 -7.14
C PRO A 248 19.92 35.61 -6.68
N SER A 249 19.30 36.41 -7.54
CA SER A 249 18.91 37.75 -7.17
C SER A 249 17.75 37.74 -6.16
N LEU A 250 17.81 38.65 -5.21
CA LEU A 250 16.85 38.83 -4.12
C LEU A 250 16.32 40.26 -4.14
N ASP A 251 15.03 40.44 -3.92
CA ASP A 251 14.50 41.75 -3.55
C ASP A 251 14.56 41.89 -2.03
N PHE A 252 15.42 42.78 -1.54
CA PHE A 252 15.73 42.92 -0.13
C PHE A 252 15.19 44.25 0.41
N ASP A 253 14.43 44.21 1.49
CA ASP A 253 14.02 45.37 2.27
C ASP A 253 14.66 45.27 3.65
N SER A 254 15.58 46.17 3.96
CA SER A 254 16.28 46.16 5.24
C SER A 254 15.37 46.40 6.45
N GLY A 255 14.16 46.93 6.21
CA GLY A 255 13.38 47.57 7.27
C GLY A 255 14.19 48.70 7.93
N PRO A 256 14.00 48.95 9.24
CA PRO A 256 14.82 49.93 9.96
C PRO A 256 16.29 49.50 10.04
N LEU A 257 17.18 50.13 9.28
CA LEU A 257 18.63 49.99 9.41
C LEU A 257 19.12 50.88 10.56
N ARG A 258 19.94 50.33 11.46
CA ARG A 258 20.67 51.10 12.47
C ARG A 258 22.14 50.72 12.49
N ILE A 259 23.02 51.72 12.61
CA ILE A 259 24.43 51.52 12.91
C ILE A 259 24.68 52.30 14.19
N VAL A 260 24.86 51.62 15.33
CA VAL A 260 25.06 52.28 16.63
C VAL A 260 26.11 51.49 17.39
N ASP A 261 27.02 52.19 18.08
CA ASP A 261 28.10 51.60 18.87
C ASP A 261 29.00 50.62 18.08
N GLY A 262 29.12 50.83 16.77
CA GLY A 262 29.91 49.98 15.87
C GLY A 262 29.24 48.65 15.54
N ALA A 263 27.94 48.50 15.73
CA ALA A 263 27.17 47.35 15.26
C ALA A 263 26.14 47.78 14.22
N ILE A 264 26.01 47.02 13.13
CA ILE A 264 24.90 47.12 12.17
C ILE A 264 23.78 46.24 12.70
N ASP A 265 22.57 46.80 12.80
CA ASP A 265 21.36 46.16 13.30
C ASP A 265 20.21 46.34 12.31
N LEU A 266 19.60 45.22 11.94
CA LEU A 266 18.44 45.08 11.08
C LEU A 266 17.40 44.28 11.87
N PRO A 267 16.49 44.92 12.62
CA PRO A 267 15.58 44.22 13.52
C PRO A 267 14.41 43.51 12.81
N ASP A 268 14.10 43.92 11.58
CA ASP A 268 13.02 43.34 10.74
C ASP A 268 13.35 43.56 9.26
N PHE A 269 14.17 42.68 8.69
CA PHE A 269 14.43 42.66 7.25
C PHE A 269 13.46 41.70 6.54
N ARG A 270 13.26 41.92 5.25
CA ARG A 270 12.57 40.99 4.34
C ARG A 270 13.40 40.79 3.08
N ALA A 271 13.40 39.58 2.56
CA ALA A 271 14.10 39.19 1.35
C ALA A 271 13.22 38.23 0.55
N ASP A 272 12.84 38.63 -0.66
CA ASP A 272 12.05 37.82 -1.58
C ASP A 272 12.97 37.30 -2.69
N VAL A 273 12.92 36.00 -2.99
CA VAL A 273 13.70 35.43 -4.10
C VAL A 273 13.07 35.88 -5.42
N SER A 274 13.84 36.57 -6.28
CA SER A 274 13.31 37.12 -7.53
C SER A 274 12.71 36.00 -8.39
N GLY A 275 11.42 36.08 -8.71
CA GLY A 275 10.72 35.11 -9.57
C GLY A 275 9.82 34.11 -8.84
N THR A 276 9.80 34.09 -7.51
CA THR A 276 8.82 33.31 -6.73
C THR A 276 7.67 34.20 -6.23
N THR A 277 6.45 33.66 -6.14
CA THR A 277 5.26 34.40 -5.66
C THR A 277 5.31 34.64 -4.15
N ASP A 278 5.07 35.89 -3.69
CA ASP A 278 4.73 36.40 -2.34
C ASP A 278 5.32 35.75 -1.05
N GLU A 279 6.28 34.83 -1.16
CA GLU A 279 6.77 34.01 -0.06
C GLU A 279 8.27 34.27 0.16
N GLY A 280 8.56 35.21 1.06
CA GLY A 280 9.91 35.69 1.39
C GLY A 280 10.50 35.11 2.67
N LEU A 281 11.76 35.46 2.89
CA LEU A 281 12.50 35.35 4.13
C LEU A 281 12.35 36.66 4.91
N ALA A 282 11.75 36.63 6.09
CA ALA A 282 11.76 37.72 7.06
C ALA A 282 12.72 37.40 8.20
N GLY A 283 13.29 38.40 8.86
CA GLY A 283 14.24 38.11 9.92
C GLY A 283 14.81 39.31 10.63
N SER A 284 15.75 39.05 11.52
CA SER A 284 16.62 40.07 12.10
C SER A 284 18.08 39.72 11.86
N PHE A 285 18.93 40.72 11.72
CA PHE A 285 20.37 40.54 11.51
C PHE A 285 21.13 41.58 12.30
N ARG A 286 22.19 41.16 12.98
CA ARG A 286 23.11 42.04 13.70
C ARG A 286 24.54 41.60 13.47
N VAL A 287 25.42 42.54 13.20
CA VAL A 287 26.87 42.29 13.09
C VAL A 287 27.64 43.40 13.79
N ASP A 288 28.57 43.03 14.67
CA ASP A 288 29.53 43.95 15.26
C ASP A 288 30.69 44.17 14.28
N LEU A 289 31.07 45.42 14.06
CA LEU A 289 32.15 45.80 13.16
C LEU A 289 33.52 45.82 13.86
N LYS A 290 33.56 45.62 15.18
CA LYS A 290 34.77 45.57 16.01
C LYS A 290 35.30 44.13 16.15
N ALA A 291 36.60 44.02 16.45
CA ALA A 291 37.29 42.77 16.81
C ALA A 291 36.98 41.58 15.87
N ALA A 292 36.59 40.42 16.42
CA ALA A 292 36.28 39.17 15.68
C ALA A 292 35.00 39.24 14.81
N ARG A 293 34.31 40.39 14.83
CA ARG A 293 33.06 40.66 14.10
C ARG A 293 31.99 39.61 14.36
N PRO A 294 31.54 39.46 15.62
CA PRO A 294 30.43 38.57 15.94
C PRO A 294 29.16 39.01 15.22
N TRP A 295 28.42 38.04 14.70
CA TRP A 295 27.15 38.26 14.02
C TRP A 295 26.08 37.30 14.54
N SER A 296 24.83 37.72 14.40
CA SER A 296 23.66 36.90 14.68
C SER A 296 22.57 37.21 13.67
N ILE A 297 21.95 36.18 13.11
CA ILE A 297 20.79 36.29 12.24
C ILE A 297 19.67 35.45 12.83
N ARG A 298 18.44 35.94 12.72
CA ARG A 298 17.24 35.14 12.91
C ARG A 298 16.44 35.20 11.61
N ILE A 299 16.09 34.06 11.04
CA ILE A 299 15.27 33.99 9.83
C ILE A 299 13.90 33.39 10.13
N ARG A 300 12.93 33.65 9.26
CA ARG A 300 11.53 33.18 9.24
C ARG A 300 11.00 33.21 7.81
N SER A 301 10.46 32.10 7.34
CA SER A 301 9.67 31.97 6.13
C SER A 301 8.64 30.86 6.29
N ASP A 302 7.42 31.07 5.81
CA ASP A 302 6.36 30.09 6.00
C ASP A 302 6.29 29.05 4.85
N ARG A 303 6.80 29.35 3.64
CA ARG A 303 6.72 28.49 2.46
C ARG A 303 7.78 28.83 1.42
N LEU A 304 9.02 28.44 1.63
CA LEU A 304 10.03 28.57 0.58
C LEU A 304 9.95 27.38 -0.37
N PRO A 305 9.91 27.58 -1.68
CA PRO A 305 10.19 26.48 -2.60
C PRO A 305 11.59 25.93 -2.33
N ILE A 306 11.74 24.60 -2.35
CA ILE A 306 13.02 23.94 -2.09
C ILE A 306 14.09 24.37 -3.10
N ASP A 307 13.71 24.54 -4.35
CA ASP A 307 14.59 24.99 -5.43
C ASP A 307 15.19 26.38 -5.11
N SER A 308 14.39 27.27 -4.51
CA SER A 308 14.87 28.58 -4.07
C SER A 308 15.95 28.46 -3.00
N ILE A 309 15.82 27.50 -2.08
CA ILE A 309 16.79 27.30 -1.01
C ILE A 309 18.06 26.65 -1.53
N ALA A 310 17.92 25.66 -2.40
CA ALA A 310 19.05 25.06 -3.10
C ALA A 310 19.86 26.12 -3.86
N ALA A 311 19.17 27.02 -4.55
CA ALA A 311 19.78 28.13 -5.25
C ALA A 311 20.45 29.13 -4.29
N LEU A 312 19.80 29.47 -3.15
CA LEU A 312 20.39 30.32 -2.11
C LEU A 312 21.66 29.73 -1.50
N LEU A 313 21.71 28.43 -1.29
CA LEU A 313 22.89 27.72 -0.78
C LEU A 313 23.95 27.46 -1.87
N ALA A 314 23.71 27.92 -3.10
CA ALA A 314 24.55 27.66 -4.27
C ALA A 314 24.86 26.16 -4.47
N LEU A 315 23.86 25.32 -4.18
CA LEU A 315 23.85 23.89 -4.46
C LEU A 315 23.43 23.59 -5.92
N GLY A 316 22.93 24.60 -6.64
CA GLY A 316 22.38 24.44 -7.99
C GLY A 316 20.95 23.91 -7.97
N ASP A 317 20.46 23.46 -9.12
CA ASP A 317 19.19 22.72 -9.19
C ASP A 317 19.36 21.39 -8.46
N VAL A 318 18.57 21.15 -7.41
CA VAL A 318 18.54 19.85 -6.73
C VAL A 318 17.53 18.98 -7.49
N PRO A 319 18.00 18.04 -8.33
CA PRO A 319 17.13 17.38 -9.29
C PRO A 319 16.13 16.48 -8.59
N GLY A 320 14.88 16.52 -9.06
CA GLY A 320 13.83 15.64 -8.57
C GLY A 320 13.31 15.98 -7.17
N THR A 321 13.74 17.07 -6.54
CA THR A 321 13.11 17.56 -5.31
C THR A 321 12.00 18.54 -5.62
N SER A 322 10.86 18.43 -4.95
CA SER A 322 9.83 19.48 -4.99
C SER A 322 9.06 19.51 -3.67
N GLY A 323 8.51 20.67 -3.34
CA GLY A 323 7.76 20.91 -2.11
C GLY A 323 8.03 22.29 -1.53
N GLU A 324 7.31 22.60 -0.46
CA GLU A 324 7.40 23.88 0.24
C GLU A 324 8.04 23.74 1.61
N LEU A 325 8.58 24.87 2.06
CA LEU A 325 9.57 24.88 3.10
C LEU A 325 9.47 26.11 4.03
N THR A 326 8.59 26.03 5.02
CA THR A 326 8.55 26.85 6.26
C THR A 326 9.89 26.95 7.06
N ILE A 327 10.90 27.85 6.87
CA ILE A 327 12.16 27.96 7.71
C ILE A 327 12.12 29.07 8.79
N ASP A 328 12.76 28.91 9.94
CA ASP A 328 13.24 29.91 10.90
C ASP A 328 14.40 29.32 11.65
N GLY A 329 15.31 30.16 11.99
CA GLY A 329 16.37 29.68 12.82
C GLY A 329 17.03 30.88 13.38
N ALA A 330 17.94 30.59 14.27
CA ALA A 330 18.98 31.52 14.57
C ALA A 330 20.28 30.94 14.05
N ALA A 331 21.12 31.78 13.46
CA ALA A 331 22.53 31.48 13.29
C ALA A 331 23.35 32.58 13.96
N ARG A 332 24.53 32.23 14.47
CA ARG A 332 25.47 33.17 15.07
C ARG A 332 26.89 32.71 14.84
N GLY A 333 27.83 33.63 14.81
CA GLY A 333 29.21 33.31 14.52
C GLY A 333 30.15 34.50 14.58
N THR A 334 31.35 34.32 14.07
CA THR A 334 32.36 35.37 13.84
C THR A 334 32.77 35.38 12.37
N LEU A 335 33.10 36.55 11.84
CA LEU A 335 33.61 36.67 10.46
C LEU A 335 35.13 36.55 10.37
N THR A 336 35.87 36.69 11.48
CA THR A 336 37.34 36.62 11.48
C THR A 336 37.87 35.98 12.77
N PRO A 337 38.20 34.67 12.78
CA PRO A 337 38.03 33.71 11.69
C PRO A 337 36.54 33.42 11.41
N LEU A 338 36.25 32.91 10.20
CA LEU A 338 34.90 32.46 9.85
C LEU A 338 34.56 31.21 10.67
N ASP A 339 33.66 31.38 11.64
CA ASP A 339 33.12 30.29 12.46
C ASP A 339 31.66 30.61 12.76
N TRP A 340 30.80 29.59 12.79
CA TRP A 340 29.37 29.80 12.94
C TRP A 340 28.64 28.54 13.38
N GLU A 341 27.48 28.77 13.98
CA GLU A 341 26.50 27.73 14.30
C GLU A 341 25.10 28.23 13.97
N ALA A 342 24.22 27.32 13.54
CA ALA A 342 22.82 27.58 13.27
C ALA A 342 21.93 26.50 13.89
N ASP A 343 20.75 26.91 14.33
CA ASP A 343 19.70 26.07 14.88
C ASP A 343 18.34 26.49 14.30
N ALA A 344 17.61 25.53 13.75
CA ALA A 344 16.33 25.72 13.09
C ALA A 344 15.42 24.46 13.26
N GLU A 345 14.12 24.57 13.54
CA GLU A 345 13.10 23.46 13.63
C GLU A 345 12.38 23.07 12.30
N VAL A 346 12.65 21.93 11.73
CA VAL A 346 12.47 21.71 10.34
C VAL A 346 11.14 21.11 9.76
N GLN A 347 10.08 21.88 9.43
CA GLN A 347 8.77 21.43 8.81
C GLN A 347 8.40 21.52 7.27
N SER A 348 8.22 20.41 6.53
CA SER A 348 7.66 20.38 5.15
C SER A 348 6.44 19.45 5.06
N PRO A 349 5.27 19.90 4.57
CA PRO A 349 4.08 19.06 4.47
C PRO A 349 4.04 18.15 3.24
N ASP A 350 4.76 18.51 2.17
CA ASP A 350 4.63 17.94 0.84
C ASP A 350 5.99 17.68 0.15
N LEU A 351 7.06 17.51 0.95
CA LEU A 351 8.36 17.14 0.43
C LEU A 351 8.28 15.86 -0.40
N THR A 352 8.61 16.00 -1.68
CA THR A 352 8.77 14.90 -2.63
C THR A 352 10.20 14.90 -3.13
N ILE A 353 10.80 13.70 -3.20
CA ILE A 353 12.15 13.54 -3.72
C ILE A 353 12.15 12.37 -4.69
N TYR A 354 12.58 12.64 -5.92
CA TYR A 354 12.39 11.80 -7.10
C TYR A 354 10.97 11.24 -7.17
N GLY A 355 9.96 12.10 -6.99
CA GLY A 355 8.53 11.71 -7.01
C GLY A 355 8.03 10.92 -5.79
N VAL A 356 8.90 10.57 -4.85
CA VAL A 356 8.53 9.84 -3.62
C VAL A 356 8.10 10.83 -2.54
N PRO A 357 6.83 10.82 -2.08
CA PRO A 357 6.40 11.69 -0.99
C PRO A 357 6.97 11.19 0.34
N LEU A 358 7.70 12.05 1.05
CA LEU A 358 8.25 11.72 2.37
C LEU A 358 7.22 11.92 3.50
N GLY A 359 6.07 12.53 3.21
CA GLY A 359 5.06 12.89 4.21
C GLY A 359 5.45 14.15 4.98
N LEU A 360 4.84 14.35 6.16
CA LEU A 360 5.16 15.49 7.02
C LEU A 360 6.58 15.32 7.60
N VAL A 361 7.51 16.12 7.09
CA VAL A 361 8.82 16.34 7.69
C VAL A 361 8.63 17.40 8.77
N ARG A 362 9.08 17.14 10.00
CA ARG A 362 9.13 18.11 11.11
C ARG A 362 10.31 17.73 12.01
N HIS A 363 11.36 18.53 11.99
CA HIS A 363 12.66 18.12 12.49
C HIS A 363 13.38 19.27 13.19
N ARG A 364 14.66 19.20 13.46
CA ARG A 364 15.50 20.28 13.99
C ARG A 364 16.87 20.10 13.39
N LEU A 365 17.34 21.14 12.71
CA LEU A 365 18.62 21.27 12.03
C LEU A 365 19.51 22.06 12.96
N THR A 366 20.58 21.43 13.42
CA THR A 366 21.70 22.11 14.06
C THR A 366 22.89 21.93 13.15
N THR A 367 23.55 23.00 12.74
CA THR A 367 24.72 22.93 11.85
C THR A 367 25.77 23.94 12.30
N ASP A 368 27.03 23.61 12.08
CA ASP A 368 28.18 24.50 12.30
C ASP A 368 29.00 24.59 11.01
N SER A 369 30.20 25.15 11.07
CA SER A 369 31.08 25.31 9.91
C SER A 369 31.52 23.99 9.24
N SER A 370 31.31 22.83 9.87
CA SER A 370 31.85 21.53 9.44
C SER A 370 30.89 20.35 9.57
N SER A 371 29.78 20.50 10.29
CA SER A 371 28.85 19.39 10.54
C SER A 371 27.41 19.86 10.57
N PHE A 372 26.49 18.97 10.19
CA PHE A 372 25.06 19.19 10.40
C PHE A 372 24.38 17.99 11.03
N ARG A 373 23.28 18.25 11.73
CA ARG A 373 22.43 17.25 12.35
C ARG A 373 20.96 17.62 12.17
N LEU A 374 20.20 16.71 11.58
CA LEU A 374 18.75 16.73 11.55
C LEU A 374 18.16 15.79 12.59
N THR A 375 17.18 16.20 13.38
CA THR A 375 16.50 15.34 14.37
C THR A 375 14.99 15.55 14.35
N ALA A 376 14.17 14.50 14.29
CA ALA A 376 12.71 14.63 14.27
C ALA A 376 12.14 15.31 15.52
N LEU A 377 11.17 16.21 15.34
CA LEU A 377 10.38 16.83 16.42
C LEU A 377 9.06 16.10 16.59
N GLY A 378 9.13 15.01 17.33
CA GLY A 378 7.98 14.14 17.61
C GLY A 378 8.12 12.75 17.02
N ALA A 379 7.11 11.91 17.26
CA ALA A 379 7.05 10.60 16.64
C ALA A 379 6.67 10.80 15.16
N PRO A 380 7.52 10.37 14.21
CA PRO A 380 7.18 10.47 12.79
C PRO A 380 5.89 9.71 12.51
N THR A 381 4.89 10.40 11.97
CA THR A 381 3.60 9.81 11.62
C THR A 381 3.61 9.41 10.15
N GLY A 382 3.81 8.13 9.86
CA GLY A 382 3.79 7.65 8.49
C GLY A 382 4.62 6.39 8.29
N VAL A 383 4.54 5.89 7.06
CA VAL A 383 5.32 4.73 6.61
C VAL A 383 6.78 5.13 6.35
N SER A 384 7.00 6.40 6.01
CA SER A 384 8.30 7.03 5.84
C SER A 384 8.66 7.81 7.10
N SER A 385 9.62 7.32 7.87
CA SER A 385 10.04 7.98 9.10
C SER A 385 11.52 8.32 9.07
N ILE A 386 11.80 9.60 8.96
CA ILE A 386 13.12 10.15 9.11
C ILE A 386 13.28 10.51 10.58
N ARG A 387 14.17 9.84 11.31
CA ARG A 387 14.36 10.11 12.75
C ARG A 387 15.52 11.05 13.01
N SER A 388 16.65 10.80 12.37
CA SER A 388 17.81 11.69 12.45
C SER A 388 18.75 11.53 11.26
N ILE A 389 19.49 12.59 10.93
CA ILE A 389 20.72 12.53 10.15
C ILE A 389 21.79 13.29 10.87
N ARG A 390 23.01 12.80 10.77
CA ARG A 390 24.22 13.55 11.03
C ARG A 390 25.16 13.34 9.85
N ALA A 391 25.90 14.36 9.46
CA ALA A 391 27.04 14.24 8.57
C ALA A 391 28.01 15.39 8.82
N ASP A 392 29.28 15.13 8.55
CA ASP A 392 30.29 16.18 8.41
C ASP A 392 30.28 16.64 6.94
N TYR A 393 30.58 17.90 6.69
CA TYR A 393 30.57 18.44 5.34
C TYR A 393 31.70 19.40 5.05
N GLU A 394 32.09 19.45 3.78
CA GLU A 394 33.04 20.42 3.25
C GLU A 394 32.48 21.04 1.97
N ILE A 395 32.51 22.37 1.87
CA ILE A 395 32.05 23.10 0.69
C ILE A 395 33.27 23.65 -0.04
N THR A 396 33.53 23.15 -1.23
CA THR A 396 34.59 23.63 -2.12
C THR A 396 34.01 24.38 -3.32
N GLU A 397 34.86 24.98 -4.15
CA GLU A 397 34.42 25.53 -5.43
C GLU A 397 33.85 24.46 -6.38
N ALA A 398 34.35 23.23 -6.28
CA ALA A 398 34.02 22.14 -7.19
C ALA A 398 32.85 21.27 -6.69
N ALA A 399 32.70 21.07 -5.38
CA ALA A 399 31.74 20.14 -4.82
C ALA A 399 31.31 20.46 -3.38
N PHE A 400 30.16 19.89 -3.01
CA PHE A 400 29.68 19.72 -1.66
C PHE A 400 29.93 18.27 -1.23
N ASP A 401 30.89 18.05 -0.35
CA ASP A 401 31.28 16.73 0.14
C ASP A 401 30.62 16.46 1.49
N LEU A 402 29.91 15.34 1.61
CA LEU A 402 29.34 14.82 2.86
C LEU A 402 30.12 13.58 3.28
N ALA A 403 30.73 13.64 4.46
CA ALA A 403 31.44 12.54 5.10
C ALA A 403 30.71 12.09 6.37
N GLU A 404 31.00 10.85 6.80
CA GLU A 404 30.46 10.28 8.04
C GLU A 404 28.92 10.43 8.18
N ILE A 405 28.19 10.23 7.07
CA ILE A 405 26.73 10.20 7.10
C ILE A 405 26.33 9.12 8.10
N ASP A 406 25.49 9.46 9.09
CA ASP A 406 24.86 8.55 10.04
C ASP A 406 23.39 8.95 10.20
N ALA A 407 22.53 8.19 9.55
CA ALA A 407 21.11 8.42 9.45
C ALA A 407 20.33 7.32 10.18
N SER A 408 19.26 7.69 10.87
CA SER A 408 18.23 6.76 11.31
C SER A 408 16.94 7.06 10.55
N LEU A 409 16.58 6.17 9.64
CA LEU A 409 15.43 6.33 8.75
C LEU A 409 14.77 4.98 8.47
N PHE A 410 13.44 4.99 8.29
CA PHE A 410 12.59 3.80 8.11
C PHE A 410 12.85 2.68 9.14
N GLY A 411 13.04 3.05 10.41
CA GLY A 411 13.33 2.08 11.49
C GLY A 411 14.74 1.47 11.50
N GLY A 412 15.57 1.74 10.49
CA GLY A 412 16.94 1.27 10.41
C GLY A 412 17.99 2.39 10.51
N THR A 413 19.21 2.06 10.10
CA THR A 413 20.34 3.00 10.03
C THR A 413 20.95 3.03 8.65
N VAL A 414 21.44 4.18 8.20
CA VAL A 414 22.22 4.34 6.96
C VAL A 414 23.49 5.10 7.26
N ARG A 415 24.63 4.63 6.74
CA ARG A 415 25.93 5.26 6.89
C ARG A 415 26.66 5.38 5.57
N GLY A 416 27.54 6.36 5.42
CA GLY A 416 28.35 6.47 4.22
C GLY A 416 28.90 7.85 3.94
N ASP A 417 29.14 8.09 2.66
CA ASP A 417 29.65 9.34 2.11
C ASP A 417 28.89 9.68 0.82
N ALA A 418 28.88 10.97 0.48
CA ALA A 418 28.34 11.42 -0.79
C ALA A 418 28.97 12.75 -1.22
N ARG A 419 29.02 12.98 -2.52
CA ARG A 419 29.63 14.14 -3.16
C ARG A 419 28.65 14.71 -4.17
N TRP A 420 28.38 16.01 -4.09
CA TRP A 420 27.58 16.74 -5.08
C TRP A 420 28.46 17.77 -5.78
N ALA A 421 28.85 17.47 -7.02
CA ALA A 421 29.49 18.46 -7.89
C ALA A 421 28.63 19.73 -8.06
N ARG A 422 29.29 20.89 -8.05
CA ARG A 422 28.68 22.22 -8.25
C ARG A 422 28.83 22.72 -9.69
N ASP A 423 29.70 22.09 -10.48
CA ASP A 423 29.84 22.31 -11.90
C ASP A 423 28.95 21.34 -12.69
N ALA A 424 28.45 21.79 -13.84
CA ALA A 424 27.65 20.95 -14.73
C ALA A 424 28.43 19.74 -15.28
N GLN A 425 29.77 19.84 -15.33
CA GLN A 425 30.66 18.80 -15.86
C GLN A 425 31.11 17.78 -14.82
N GLY A 426 30.86 18.03 -13.54
CA GLY A 426 31.27 17.13 -12.47
C GLY A 426 30.33 15.95 -12.30
N GLN A 427 30.63 15.16 -11.28
CA GLN A 427 29.93 13.92 -10.99
C GLN A 427 29.36 13.98 -9.58
N HIS A 428 28.09 13.63 -9.44
CA HIS A 428 27.48 13.30 -8.16
C HIS A 428 27.78 11.84 -7.83
N GLU A 429 28.08 11.56 -6.57
CA GLU A 429 28.41 10.21 -6.08
C GLU A 429 27.81 9.99 -4.69
N ALA A 430 27.41 8.76 -4.38
CA ALA A 430 27.02 8.37 -3.03
C ALA A 430 27.33 6.90 -2.76
N ASN A 431 28.07 6.65 -1.69
CA ASN A 431 28.40 5.32 -1.20
C ASN A 431 27.75 5.11 0.15
N LEU A 432 26.60 4.43 0.16
CA LEU A 432 25.80 4.25 1.37
C LEU A 432 25.70 2.79 1.76
N GLN A 433 25.68 2.52 3.06
CA GLN A 433 25.44 1.21 3.67
C GLN A 433 24.27 1.34 4.62
N TRP A 434 23.35 0.39 4.64
CA TRP A 434 22.22 0.43 5.56
C TRP A 434 22.04 -0.89 6.29
N ALA A 435 21.41 -0.82 7.46
CA ALA A 435 21.08 -1.97 8.27
C ALA A 435 19.69 -1.80 8.88
N GLY A 436 18.88 -2.86 8.78
CA GLY A 436 17.57 -2.96 9.42
C GLY A 436 16.51 -1.97 8.93
N LEU A 437 16.58 -1.51 7.67
CA LEU A 437 15.52 -0.67 7.09
C LEU A 437 14.22 -1.47 6.98
N ASP A 438 13.17 -1.08 7.72
CA ASP A 438 11.82 -1.66 7.70
C ASP A 438 10.91 -0.84 6.78
N LEU A 439 10.80 -1.30 5.55
CA LEU A 439 9.96 -0.71 4.52
C LEU A 439 8.60 -1.39 4.56
N ARG A 440 7.53 -0.60 4.63
CA ARG A 440 6.16 -1.12 4.62
C ARG A 440 5.38 -0.54 3.44
N TRP A 441 4.50 -1.32 2.84
CA TRP A 441 3.63 -0.86 1.76
C TRP A 441 2.24 -1.43 1.95
N ASP A 442 1.22 -0.59 1.78
CA ASP A 442 -0.17 -1.03 1.76
C ASP A 442 -0.52 -1.54 0.34
N MET A 443 -0.75 -2.85 0.21
CA MET A 443 -1.18 -3.48 -1.04
C MET A 443 -2.67 -3.31 -1.33
N GLY A 444 -3.44 -2.63 -0.46
CA GLY A 444 -4.89 -2.49 -0.59
C GLY A 444 -5.34 -1.88 -1.92
N SER A 445 -4.45 -1.20 -2.64
CA SER A 445 -4.70 -0.69 -3.99
C SER A 445 -4.37 -1.66 -5.12
N VAL A 446 -3.39 -2.55 -4.93
CA VAL A 446 -2.89 -3.49 -5.96
C VAL A 446 -3.72 -4.77 -5.97
N MET A 447 -4.09 -5.28 -4.80
CA MET A 447 -4.92 -6.48 -4.68
C MET A 447 -6.34 -6.10 -4.29
N SER A 448 -7.24 -6.13 -5.27
CA SER A 448 -8.66 -5.84 -5.06
C SER A 448 -9.26 -6.79 -4.02
N GLY A 449 -9.50 -6.29 -2.80
CA GLY A 449 -10.38 -6.94 -1.82
C GLY A 449 -9.72 -7.47 -0.55
N THR A 450 -8.40 -7.33 -0.35
CA THR A 450 -7.75 -7.72 0.91
C THR A 450 -6.73 -6.68 1.34
N PRO A 451 -6.96 -5.95 2.45
CA PRO A 451 -5.93 -5.08 3.02
C PRO A 451 -4.76 -5.94 3.47
N GLY A 452 -3.58 -5.68 2.92
CA GLY A 452 -2.35 -6.41 3.22
C GLY A 452 -1.20 -5.45 3.27
N VAL A 453 -0.51 -5.39 4.40
CA VAL A 453 0.77 -4.67 4.48
C VAL A 453 1.87 -5.65 4.08
N VAL A 454 2.64 -5.29 3.06
CA VAL A 454 3.95 -5.92 2.80
C VAL A 454 4.95 -5.21 3.67
N SER A 455 5.70 -5.95 4.49
CA SER A 455 6.84 -5.42 5.21
C SER A 455 8.12 -6.09 4.71
N LEU A 456 9.15 -5.29 4.49
CA LEU A 456 10.45 -5.73 4.02
C LEU A 456 11.51 -5.12 4.93
N ARG A 457 12.23 -5.97 5.64
CA ARG A 457 13.40 -5.57 6.41
C ARG A 457 14.65 -5.85 5.61
N THR A 458 15.47 -4.82 5.39
CA THR A 458 16.67 -4.93 4.55
C THR A 458 17.93 -4.36 5.20
N GLU A 459 19.07 -4.92 4.80
CA GLU A 459 20.40 -4.35 4.98
C GLU A 459 21.12 -4.38 3.63
N GLY A 460 22.17 -3.57 3.45
CA GLY A 460 22.81 -3.52 2.16
C GLY A 460 23.82 -2.41 1.99
N ARG A 461 24.30 -2.28 0.76
CA ARG A 461 25.19 -1.20 0.33
C ARG A 461 24.89 -0.78 -1.10
N THR A 462 25.14 0.48 -1.39
CA THR A 462 24.97 1.08 -2.71
C THR A 462 26.21 1.89 -3.08
N ALA A 463 26.57 1.83 -4.35
CA ALA A 463 27.44 2.79 -5.02
C ALA A 463 26.62 3.41 -6.14
N TRP A 464 26.36 4.72 -6.03
CA TRP A 464 25.60 5.50 -6.99
C TRP A 464 26.49 6.60 -7.56
N GLN A 465 26.34 6.86 -8.85
CA GLN A 465 26.98 7.99 -9.51
C GLN A 465 26.17 8.48 -10.72
N VAL A 466 26.26 9.76 -11.02
CA VAL A 466 25.69 10.39 -12.22
C VAL A 466 26.43 11.70 -12.54
N ALA A 467 26.52 12.08 -13.82
CA ALA A 467 26.99 13.42 -14.17
C ALA A 467 26.00 14.50 -13.68
N ALA A 468 26.52 15.64 -13.19
CA ALA A 468 25.71 16.65 -12.53
C ALA A 468 24.61 17.24 -13.44
N ASP A 469 24.92 17.46 -14.72
CA ASP A 469 23.98 17.94 -15.75
C ASP A 469 23.01 16.87 -16.28
N ARG A 470 23.19 15.61 -15.87
CA ARG A 470 22.34 14.46 -16.27
C ARG A 470 21.60 13.82 -15.10
N SER A 471 21.70 14.43 -13.93
CA SER A 471 21.16 13.96 -12.65
C SER A 471 19.63 13.87 -12.60
N ASN A 472 18.94 14.47 -13.58
CA ASN A 472 17.51 14.32 -13.78
C ASN A 472 17.14 13.22 -14.79
N ILE A 473 18.08 12.60 -15.51
CA ILE A 473 17.83 11.61 -16.58
C ILE A 473 18.11 10.20 -16.03
N PRO A 474 17.10 9.37 -15.71
CA PRO A 474 17.29 8.08 -15.03
C PRO A 474 18.20 7.10 -15.78
N ALA A 475 18.23 7.14 -17.12
CA ALA A 475 19.06 6.27 -17.95
C ALA A 475 20.57 6.53 -17.79
N ASP A 476 20.94 7.75 -17.39
CA ASP A 476 22.34 8.17 -17.24
C ASP A 476 22.88 7.85 -15.82
N HIS A 477 22.04 7.32 -14.93
CA HIS A 477 22.44 6.94 -13.57
C HIS A 477 23.16 5.59 -13.57
N SER A 478 24.30 5.53 -12.88
CA SER A 478 24.99 4.28 -12.59
C SER A 478 24.76 3.92 -11.12
N LEU A 479 24.04 2.82 -10.88
CA LEU A 479 23.71 2.30 -9.55
C LEU A 479 24.16 0.86 -9.44
N ARG A 480 24.83 0.52 -8.34
CA ARG A 480 25.07 -0.86 -7.91
C ARG A 480 24.66 -1.00 -6.46
N ALA A 481 23.56 -1.69 -6.20
CA ALA A 481 23.08 -1.97 -4.86
C ALA A 481 23.07 -3.47 -4.57
N LEU A 482 23.62 -3.85 -3.42
CA LEU A 482 23.54 -5.19 -2.86
C LEU A 482 22.62 -5.10 -1.64
N VAL A 483 21.46 -5.75 -1.71
CA VAL A 483 20.39 -5.69 -0.71
C VAL A 483 20.20 -7.09 -0.13
N GLN A 484 20.49 -7.28 1.14
CA GLN A 484 20.01 -8.45 1.89
C GLN A 484 18.61 -8.16 2.42
N ILE A 485 17.71 -9.10 2.24
CA ILE A 485 16.36 -9.12 2.76
C ILE A 485 16.39 -10.04 3.98
N ASP A 486 16.38 -9.45 5.17
CA ASP A 486 16.28 -10.16 6.45
C ASP A 486 14.92 -10.86 6.55
N GLU A 487 13.87 -10.13 6.19
CA GLU A 487 12.49 -10.56 6.32
C GLU A 487 11.63 -9.89 5.24
N LEU A 488 10.92 -10.70 4.47
CA LEU A 488 9.77 -10.27 3.69
C LEU A 488 8.54 -10.93 4.29
N ALA A 489 7.58 -10.11 4.72
CA ALA A 489 6.30 -10.60 5.19
C ALA A 489 5.15 -9.97 4.40
N ILE A 490 4.13 -10.78 4.10
CA ILE A 490 2.87 -10.31 3.52
C ILE A 490 1.78 -10.54 4.55
N ALA A 491 1.13 -9.46 4.98
CA ALA A 491 0.14 -9.48 6.06
C ALA A 491 0.65 -10.13 7.36
N GLY A 492 1.93 -9.90 7.68
CA GLY A 492 2.60 -10.42 8.87
C GLY A 492 2.98 -11.91 8.82
N LEU A 493 2.74 -12.59 7.69
CA LEU A 493 3.28 -13.93 7.46
C LEU A 493 4.69 -13.78 6.87
N PRO A 494 5.76 -14.23 7.52
CA PRO A 494 7.10 -14.21 6.94
C PRO A 494 7.16 -15.23 5.80
N ILE A 495 7.50 -14.76 4.60
CA ILE A 495 7.49 -15.55 3.36
C ILE A 495 8.92 -15.80 2.86
N SER A 496 9.86 -14.87 3.07
CA SER A 496 11.23 -15.02 2.59
C SER A 496 12.30 -14.28 3.36
N ASN A 497 13.53 -14.74 3.15
CA ASN A 497 14.77 -13.96 3.23
C ASN A 497 15.56 -14.13 1.92
N GLY A 498 16.55 -13.30 1.66
CA GLY A 498 17.36 -13.44 0.44
C GLY A 498 18.33 -12.30 0.20
N SER A 499 19.01 -12.32 -0.94
CA SER A 499 19.85 -11.24 -1.42
C SER A 499 19.42 -10.81 -2.81
N LEU A 500 19.36 -9.50 -3.05
CA LEU A 500 19.13 -8.87 -4.34
C LEU A 500 20.37 -8.07 -4.74
N MET A 501 20.76 -8.16 -5.99
CA MET A 501 21.73 -7.29 -6.64
C MET A 501 20.96 -6.47 -7.68
N VAL A 502 20.86 -5.17 -7.44
CA VAL A 502 20.28 -4.20 -8.37
C VAL A 502 21.42 -3.48 -9.07
N ARG A 503 21.36 -3.41 -10.40
CA ARG A 503 22.34 -2.71 -11.22
C ARG A 503 21.63 -1.87 -12.26
N ALA A 504 21.82 -0.55 -12.23
CA ALA A 504 21.46 0.35 -13.32
C ALA A 504 22.75 0.85 -13.96
N VAL A 505 23.04 0.52 -15.21
CA VAL A 505 24.25 0.99 -15.92
C VAL A 505 23.91 1.10 -17.41
N ASP A 506 24.34 2.17 -18.06
CA ASP A 506 24.16 2.39 -19.51
C ASP A 506 22.69 2.29 -19.96
N GLY A 507 21.76 2.83 -19.17
CA GLY A 507 20.33 2.74 -19.46
C GLY A 507 19.72 1.35 -19.30
N GLU A 508 20.41 0.36 -18.72
CA GLU A 508 19.83 -0.95 -18.39
C GLU A 508 19.68 -1.09 -16.87
N LEU A 509 18.45 -1.35 -16.39
CA LEU A 509 18.15 -1.74 -15.02
C LEU A 509 17.98 -3.25 -14.94
N SER A 510 18.90 -3.92 -14.25
CA SER A 510 18.85 -5.34 -13.97
C SER A 510 18.71 -5.61 -12.47
N LEU A 511 17.96 -6.65 -12.13
CA LEU A 511 17.80 -7.15 -10.77
C LEU A 511 18.00 -8.66 -10.77
N ARG A 512 18.96 -9.12 -9.96
CA ARG A 512 19.18 -10.53 -9.66
C ARG A 512 18.89 -10.77 -8.21
N GLY A 513 18.02 -11.72 -7.90
CA GLY A 513 17.71 -12.11 -6.54
C GLY A 513 17.85 -13.59 -6.32
N GLU A 514 18.27 -13.98 -5.14
CA GLU A 514 18.21 -15.36 -4.66
C GLU A 514 17.90 -15.41 -3.16
N GLY A 515 17.26 -16.46 -2.68
CA GLY A 515 16.91 -16.57 -1.26
C GLY A 515 15.98 -17.72 -0.98
N THR A 516 15.23 -17.67 0.12
CA THR A 516 14.20 -18.64 0.44
C THR A 516 12.82 -18.03 0.28
N LEU A 517 11.85 -18.71 -0.33
CA LEU A 517 10.46 -18.25 -0.47
C LEU A 517 9.52 -19.43 -0.20
N LEU A 518 8.58 -19.28 0.74
CA LEU A 518 7.64 -20.33 1.15
C LEU A 518 8.35 -21.63 1.57
N GLY A 519 9.52 -21.51 2.20
CA GLY A 519 10.37 -22.64 2.63
C GLY A 519 11.18 -23.34 1.52
N GLY A 520 11.07 -22.89 0.27
CA GLY A 520 11.92 -23.32 -0.85
C GLY A 520 12.98 -22.28 -1.19
N THR A 521 13.83 -22.53 -2.18
CA THR A 521 14.81 -21.54 -2.69
C THR A 521 14.24 -20.82 -3.91
N PHE A 522 14.30 -19.48 -3.95
CA PHE A 522 13.94 -18.71 -5.14
C PHE A 522 15.17 -18.11 -5.81
N ARG A 523 15.08 -17.91 -7.11
CA ARG A 523 16.01 -17.13 -7.92
C ARG A 523 15.22 -16.31 -8.93
N VAL A 524 15.52 -15.03 -9.04
CA VAL A 524 14.92 -14.11 -10.01
C VAL A 524 16.03 -13.38 -10.75
N ASP A 525 15.85 -13.20 -12.05
CA ASP A 525 16.74 -12.44 -12.92
C ASP A 525 15.85 -11.63 -13.85
N THR A 526 15.86 -10.31 -13.72
CA THR A 526 15.07 -9.39 -14.53
C THR A 526 15.96 -8.32 -15.13
N ALA A 527 15.63 -7.89 -16.34
CA ALA A 527 16.24 -6.75 -16.99
C ALA A 527 15.15 -5.91 -17.66
N THR A 528 15.32 -4.60 -17.61
CA THR A 528 14.55 -3.62 -18.36
C THR A 528 15.49 -2.53 -18.85
N GLU A 529 15.25 -2.05 -20.06
CA GLU A 529 15.88 -0.82 -20.54
C GLU A 529 15.21 0.38 -19.85
N ILE A 530 15.92 1.49 -19.70
CA ILE A 530 15.44 2.77 -19.21
C ILE A 530 15.47 3.71 -20.42
N PRO A 531 14.33 4.35 -20.79
CA PRO A 531 14.31 5.23 -21.94
C PRO A 531 15.29 6.40 -21.77
N ALA A 532 16.09 6.66 -22.81
CA ALA A 532 17.06 7.76 -22.79
C ALA A 532 16.36 9.12 -22.93
N GLY A 533 16.88 10.14 -22.24
CA GLY A 533 16.46 11.54 -22.40
C GLY A 533 15.12 11.91 -21.74
N ILE A 534 14.49 11.00 -20.99
CA ILE A 534 13.31 11.29 -20.18
C ILE A 534 13.77 11.72 -18.79
N ASP A 535 13.23 12.80 -18.23
CA ASP A 535 13.56 13.22 -16.85
C ASP A 535 12.80 12.38 -15.79
N PHE A 536 13.23 12.36 -14.51
CA PHE A 536 12.55 11.59 -13.45
C PHE A 536 11.07 11.95 -13.25
N THR A 537 10.68 13.22 -13.44
CA THR A 537 9.32 13.69 -13.21
C THR A 537 8.39 13.14 -14.28
N THR A 538 8.82 13.22 -15.53
CA THR A 538 8.20 12.55 -16.67
C THR A 538 8.25 11.05 -16.41
N TRP A 539 9.41 10.44 -16.14
CA TRP A 539 9.53 9.01 -15.89
C TRP A 539 8.56 8.47 -14.83
N TRP A 540 8.35 9.15 -13.70
CA TRP A 540 7.38 8.69 -12.69
C TRP A 540 5.92 8.92 -13.05
N ASN A 541 5.61 10.01 -13.75
CA ASN A 541 4.25 10.39 -14.08
C ASN A 541 3.79 9.87 -15.45
N ASP A 542 4.72 9.49 -16.31
CA ASP A 542 4.48 9.11 -17.68
C ASP A 542 3.93 7.69 -17.73
N ALA A 543 2.84 7.56 -18.48
CA ALA A 543 2.33 6.28 -18.92
C ALA A 543 3.39 5.51 -19.74
N GLU A 544 4.46 6.15 -20.20
CA GLU A 544 5.60 5.55 -20.89
C GLU A 544 6.66 4.89 -19.99
N PHE A 545 6.85 5.26 -18.72
CA PHE A 545 7.65 4.38 -17.84
C PHE A 545 6.88 3.15 -17.42
N GLN A 546 5.57 3.35 -17.22
CA GLN A 546 4.59 2.30 -17.38
C GLN A 546 4.94 1.51 -18.65
N SER A 547 5.21 2.14 -19.80
CA SER A 547 5.53 1.46 -21.05
C SER A 547 6.79 0.58 -21.15
N THR A 548 7.70 0.60 -20.17
CA THR A 548 8.94 -0.18 -20.31
C THR A 548 8.73 -1.67 -20.03
N PRO A 549 9.01 -2.58 -20.98
CA PRO A 549 8.76 -3.99 -20.80
C PRO A 549 9.75 -4.59 -19.80
N LEU A 550 9.24 -5.06 -18.67
CA LEU A 550 10.03 -5.81 -17.70
C LEU A 550 10.04 -7.29 -18.12
N SER A 551 11.20 -7.79 -18.53
CA SER A 551 11.37 -9.21 -18.84
C SER A 551 12.25 -9.89 -17.81
N GLY A 552 11.99 -11.17 -17.55
CA GLY A 552 12.80 -11.92 -16.61
C GLY A 552 12.48 -13.39 -16.53
N THR A 553 13.32 -14.08 -15.76
CA THR A 553 13.14 -15.46 -15.38
C THR A 553 13.08 -15.56 -13.88
N ALA A 554 12.16 -16.36 -13.38
CA ALA A 554 12.08 -16.69 -11.97
C ALA A 554 11.91 -18.18 -11.79
N ARG A 555 12.64 -18.72 -10.80
CA ARG A 555 12.64 -20.13 -10.43
C ARG A 555 12.40 -20.21 -8.93
N LEU A 556 11.56 -21.13 -8.53
CA LEU A 556 11.25 -21.46 -7.15
C LEU A 556 11.41 -22.97 -7.02
N GLN A 557 12.30 -23.43 -6.16
CA GLN A 557 12.61 -24.85 -5.98
C GLN A 557 12.25 -25.31 -4.57
N ALA A 558 11.74 -26.53 -4.46
CA ALA A 558 11.38 -27.17 -3.20
C ALA A 558 10.47 -26.34 -2.25
N PHE A 559 9.57 -25.50 -2.77
CA PHE A 559 8.69 -24.70 -1.93
C PHE A 559 7.63 -25.54 -1.23
N SER A 560 7.23 -25.15 -0.02
CA SER A 560 6.25 -25.87 0.77
C SER A 560 4.83 -25.52 0.36
N LEU A 561 4.02 -26.53 0.04
CA LEU A 561 2.59 -26.34 -0.18
C LEU A 561 1.83 -25.93 1.08
N ALA A 562 2.38 -26.16 2.28
CA ALA A 562 1.82 -25.62 3.50
C ALA A 562 1.85 -24.09 3.48
N GLY A 563 2.99 -23.50 3.08
CA GLY A 563 3.13 -22.04 2.93
C GLY A 563 2.18 -21.46 1.87
N VAL A 564 2.01 -22.16 0.74
CA VAL A 564 1.00 -21.78 -0.27
C VAL A 564 -0.42 -21.83 0.31
N GLY A 565 -0.71 -22.87 1.09
CA GLY A 565 -1.99 -23.01 1.78
C GLY A 565 -2.25 -21.86 2.75
N ASP A 566 -1.23 -21.39 3.47
CA ASP A 566 -1.31 -20.24 4.38
C ASP A 566 -1.62 -18.95 3.63
N LEU A 567 -0.92 -18.71 2.52
CA LEU A 567 -1.17 -17.57 1.62
C LEU A 567 -2.59 -17.59 1.04
N LEU A 568 -3.09 -18.76 0.61
CA LEU A 568 -4.44 -18.92 0.08
C LEU A 568 -5.52 -18.65 1.14
N ARG A 569 -5.31 -19.05 2.41
CA ARG A 569 -6.26 -18.72 3.50
C ARG A 569 -6.37 -17.23 3.72
N TRP A 570 -5.23 -16.54 3.66
CA TRP A 570 -5.20 -15.10 3.75
C TRP A 570 -5.93 -14.45 2.57
N GLN A 571 -5.57 -14.81 1.33
CA GLN A 571 -6.15 -14.20 0.12
C GLN A 571 -7.67 -14.44 -0.02
N THR A 572 -8.14 -15.64 0.32
CA THR A 572 -9.56 -16.01 0.15
C THR A 572 -10.42 -15.71 1.37
N ALA A 573 -9.82 -15.26 2.48
CA ALA A 573 -10.45 -15.20 3.81
C ALA A 573 -11.14 -16.52 4.23
N SER A 574 -10.76 -17.65 3.61
CA SER A 574 -11.36 -18.96 3.88
C SER A 574 -10.49 -19.73 4.87
N PRO A 575 -11.00 -20.07 6.07
CA PRO A 575 -10.22 -20.82 7.06
C PRO A 575 -9.94 -22.28 6.65
N THR A 576 -10.57 -22.76 5.57
CA THR A 576 -10.42 -24.12 5.07
C THR A 576 -9.58 -24.22 3.80
N ALA A 577 -9.39 -23.12 3.07
CA ALA A 577 -8.55 -23.13 1.86
C ALA A 577 -7.13 -23.58 2.21
N GLY A 578 -6.54 -24.48 1.42
CA GLY A 578 -5.15 -24.90 1.66
C GLY A 578 -4.87 -25.62 2.99
N ARG A 579 -5.88 -25.88 3.83
CA ARG A 579 -5.65 -26.39 5.17
C ARG A 579 -5.13 -27.82 5.11
N GLY A 580 -3.98 -28.04 5.72
CA GLY A 580 -3.33 -29.35 5.77
C GLY A 580 -2.73 -29.79 4.45
N TRP A 581 -2.56 -28.88 3.48
CA TRP A 581 -1.79 -29.15 2.28
C TRP A 581 -0.32 -29.35 2.67
N GLN A 582 0.25 -30.43 2.15
CA GLN A 582 1.63 -30.83 2.32
C GLN A 582 2.17 -31.26 0.95
N GLY A 583 3.48 -31.11 0.77
CA GLY A 583 4.17 -31.42 -0.48
C GLY A 583 5.21 -30.36 -0.81
N ARG A 584 6.08 -30.68 -1.77
CA ARG A 584 7.14 -29.79 -2.25
C ARG A 584 6.92 -29.43 -3.70
N GLY A 585 7.04 -28.15 -4.03
CA GLY A 585 6.84 -27.62 -5.36
C GLY A 585 8.12 -27.11 -6.01
N ASP A 586 8.22 -27.23 -7.32
CA ASP A 586 9.20 -26.55 -8.17
C ASP A 586 8.44 -25.77 -9.25
N ALA A 587 8.65 -24.46 -9.35
CA ALA A 587 8.08 -23.62 -10.39
C ALA A 587 9.19 -22.89 -11.14
N SER A 588 9.05 -22.76 -12.45
CA SER A 588 9.90 -21.89 -13.26
C SER A 588 9.04 -21.13 -14.24
N PHE A 589 9.23 -19.82 -14.33
CA PHE A 589 8.45 -18.96 -15.20
C PHE A 589 9.35 -17.92 -15.85
N ASN A 590 9.22 -17.78 -17.16
CA ASN A 590 9.72 -16.66 -17.92
C ASN A 590 8.55 -15.70 -18.09
N PHE A 591 8.75 -14.44 -17.71
CA PHE A 591 7.71 -13.43 -17.79
C PHE A 591 8.20 -12.22 -18.56
N SER A 592 7.28 -11.57 -19.24
CA SER A 592 7.43 -10.26 -19.84
C SER A 592 6.17 -9.47 -19.48
N VAL A 593 6.34 -8.51 -18.59
CA VAL A 593 5.30 -7.56 -18.23
C VAL A 593 5.28 -6.50 -19.32
N PRO A 594 4.15 -6.27 -19.99
CA PRO A 594 4.08 -5.24 -21.00
C PRO A 594 4.13 -3.86 -20.34
N PRO A 595 4.35 -2.84 -21.17
CA PRO A 595 3.89 -1.49 -20.92
C PRO A 595 2.65 -1.34 -20.00
N GLY A 596 2.84 -0.89 -18.76
CA GLY A 596 1.84 -0.34 -17.84
C GLY A 596 1.49 -1.23 -16.67
N GLY A 597 1.95 -2.48 -16.71
CA GLY A 597 1.42 -3.52 -15.84
C GLY A 597 1.83 -3.42 -14.37
N VAL A 598 3.05 -2.96 -14.08
CA VAL A 598 3.61 -2.95 -12.72
C VAL A 598 3.05 -1.79 -11.88
N ALA A 599 2.98 -0.57 -12.42
CA ALA A 599 2.58 0.63 -11.68
C ALA A 599 1.08 0.65 -11.35
N THR A 600 0.25 0.10 -12.23
CA THR A 600 -1.22 0.10 -12.05
C THR A 600 -1.72 -1.10 -11.25
N GLY A 601 -0.85 -2.06 -10.92
CA GLY A 601 -1.24 -3.39 -10.46
C GLY A 601 -2.06 -4.17 -11.49
N ASN A 602 -2.21 -3.63 -12.70
CA ASN A 602 -3.00 -4.22 -13.76
C ASN A 602 -2.08 -5.08 -14.63
N PHE A 603 -1.93 -6.35 -14.27
CA PHE A 603 -1.21 -7.33 -15.09
C PHE A 603 -1.93 -7.69 -16.41
N ALA A 604 -2.83 -6.83 -16.91
CA ALA A 604 -3.41 -6.96 -18.23
C ALA A 604 -2.28 -6.94 -19.28
N GLY A 605 -2.19 -8.02 -20.04
CA GLY A 605 -1.15 -8.23 -21.04
C GLY A 605 0.14 -8.85 -20.52
N LEU A 606 0.25 -9.20 -19.22
CA LEU A 606 1.34 -10.04 -18.71
C LEU A 606 1.47 -11.29 -19.58
N THR A 607 2.65 -11.45 -20.18
CA THR A 607 2.99 -12.67 -20.91
C THR A 607 3.92 -13.51 -20.06
N THR A 608 3.47 -14.69 -19.65
CA THR A 608 4.26 -15.61 -18.84
C THR A 608 4.25 -16.97 -19.50
N ARG A 609 5.37 -17.68 -19.53
CA ARG A 609 5.42 -19.11 -19.83
C ARG A 609 6.10 -19.79 -18.66
N GLY A 610 5.42 -20.75 -18.06
CA GLY A 610 5.95 -21.42 -16.90
C GLY A 610 5.57 -22.89 -16.83
N SER A 611 6.30 -23.59 -15.98
CA SER A 611 6.02 -24.95 -15.59
C SER A 611 6.03 -25.03 -14.06
N PHE A 612 5.18 -25.89 -13.53
CA PHE A 612 5.09 -26.15 -12.10
C PHE A 612 4.99 -27.66 -11.85
N ARG A 613 5.77 -28.16 -10.90
CA ARG A 613 5.75 -29.55 -10.44
C ARG A 613 5.52 -29.56 -8.93
N VAL A 614 4.59 -30.38 -8.44
CA VAL A 614 4.46 -30.74 -7.03
C VAL A 614 4.85 -32.18 -6.86
N THR A 615 5.59 -32.49 -5.81
CA THR A 615 5.88 -33.84 -5.33
C THR A 615 5.23 -34.07 -3.97
N ASP A 616 4.77 -35.30 -3.73
CA ASP A 616 4.20 -35.75 -2.47
C ASP A 616 3.04 -34.88 -1.96
N PHE A 617 2.12 -34.52 -2.85
CA PHE A 617 0.93 -33.78 -2.46
C PHE A 617 0.05 -34.62 -1.53
N ALA A 618 -0.08 -34.15 -0.30
CA ALA A 618 -0.92 -34.75 0.72
C ALA A 618 -1.86 -33.71 1.33
N VAL A 619 -3.02 -34.18 1.79
CA VAL A 619 -4.01 -33.36 2.48
C VAL A 619 -4.32 -34.02 3.81
N LEU A 620 -4.17 -33.29 4.91
CA LEU A 620 -4.39 -33.80 6.27
C LEU A 620 -3.55 -35.07 6.57
N GLY A 621 -2.34 -35.13 6.01
CA GLY A 621 -1.43 -36.28 6.16
C GLY A 621 -1.76 -37.49 5.28
N GLN A 622 -2.82 -37.43 4.47
CA GLN A 622 -3.16 -38.50 3.52
C GLN A 622 -2.59 -38.16 2.13
N PRO A 623 -1.78 -39.05 1.52
CA PRO A 623 -1.19 -38.81 0.20
C PRO A 623 -2.29 -38.82 -0.86
N VAL A 624 -2.41 -37.70 -1.58
CA VAL A 624 -3.39 -37.52 -2.66
C VAL A 624 -2.72 -37.70 -4.01
N SER A 625 -1.50 -37.18 -4.21
CA SER A 625 -0.77 -37.33 -5.47
C SER A 625 0.74 -37.37 -5.25
N PRO A 626 1.47 -38.39 -5.77
CA PRO A 626 2.93 -38.36 -5.74
C PRO A 626 3.52 -37.26 -6.62
N SER A 627 2.84 -36.88 -7.71
CA SER A 627 3.33 -35.87 -8.64
C SER A 627 2.18 -35.13 -9.36
N LEU A 628 2.21 -33.81 -9.32
CA LEU A 628 1.39 -32.91 -10.14
C LEU A 628 2.32 -32.13 -11.06
N GLU A 629 2.02 -32.02 -12.34
CA GLU A 629 2.81 -31.26 -13.32
C GLU A 629 1.88 -30.38 -14.14
N ALA A 630 2.26 -29.12 -14.36
CA ALA A 630 1.50 -28.17 -15.13
C ALA A 630 2.41 -27.30 -15.98
N ASP A 631 2.19 -27.28 -17.29
CA ASP A 631 2.73 -26.30 -18.22
C ASP A 631 1.64 -25.26 -18.51
N PHE A 632 1.96 -24.00 -18.33
CA PHE A 632 1.02 -22.91 -18.53
C PHE A 632 1.64 -21.71 -19.22
N ARG A 633 0.78 -20.94 -19.86
CA ARG A 633 1.09 -19.61 -20.40
C ARG A 633 0.06 -18.63 -19.88
N VAL A 634 0.48 -17.44 -19.53
CA VAL A 634 -0.40 -16.29 -19.34
C VAL A 634 -0.18 -15.39 -20.54
N ALA A 635 -1.23 -14.99 -21.24
CA ALA A 635 -1.15 -14.02 -22.33
C ALA A 635 -2.52 -13.35 -22.48
N GLU A 636 -2.55 -12.05 -22.75
CA GLU A 636 -3.81 -11.31 -22.98
C GLU A 636 -4.84 -11.52 -21.84
N ASN A 637 -4.37 -11.58 -20.59
CA ASN A 637 -5.23 -11.81 -19.41
C ASN A 637 -5.94 -13.20 -19.43
N LEU A 638 -5.42 -14.16 -20.20
CA LEU A 638 -5.82 -15.56 -20.24
C LEU A 638 -4.70 -16.44 -19.68
N LEU A 639 -5.03 -17.28 -18.70
CA LEU A 639 -4.24 -18.44 -18.30
C LEU A 639 -4.52 -19.60 -19.24
N LEU A 640 -3.63 -19.84 -20.18
CA LEU A 640 -3.60 -21.02 -21.04
C LEU A 640 -2.91 -22.17 -20.29
N ILE A 641 -3.66 -23.22 -19.95
CA ILE A 641 -3.10 -24.46 -19.40
C ILE A 641 -2.82 -25.35 -20.61
N ASP A 642 -1.56 -25.37 -21.05
CA ASP A 642 -1.11 -26.19 -22.19
C ASP A 642 -1.24 -27.68 -21.83
N ARG A 643 -0.82 -28.02 -20.61
CA ARG A 643 -0.90 -29.37 -20.08
C ARG A 643 -0.93 -29.34 -18.57
N PHE A 644 -1.88 -30.02 -17.97
CA PHE A 644 -1.85 -30.41 -16.57
C PHE A 644 -1.91 -31.93 -16.51
N ARG A 645 -1.01 -32.56 -15.76
CA ARG A 645 -0.98 -34.01 -15.58
C ARG A 645 -0.69 -34.33 -14.12
N ALA A 646 -1.46 -35.23 -13.55
CA ALA A 646 -1.32 -35.63 -12.16
C ALA A 646 -1.61 -37.11 -11.99
N ASN A 647 -0.80 -37.79 -11.18
CA ASN A 647 -1.17 -39.10 -10.65
C ASN A 647 -2.03 -38.86 -9.41
N PHE A 648 -3.33 -38.61 -9.56
CA PHE A 648 -4.17 -38.10 -8.49
C PHE A 648 -5.11 -39.19 -7.96
N ALA A 649 -5.09 -39.38 -6.64
CA ALA A 649 -5.87 -40.37 -5.91
C ALA A 649 -5.81 -41.76 -6.56
N SER A 650 -4.60 -42.29 -6.75
CA SER A 650 -4.32 -43.59 -7.40
C SER A 650 -4.66 -43.68 -8.91
N GLY A 651 -5.26 -42.65 -9.51
CA GLY A 651 -5.57 -42.56 -10.93
C GLY A 651 -4.72 -41.52 -11.66
N THR A 652 -5.13 -41.15 -12.87
CA THR A 652 -4.52 -40.05 -13.63
C THR A 652 -5.53 -38.96 -13.93
N VAL A 653 -5.13 -37.71 -13.76
CA VAL A 653 -5.89 -36.52 -14.13
C VAL A 653 -5.10 -35.77 -15.18
N GLU A 654 -5.75 -35.44 -16.29
CA GLU A 654 -5.19 -34.60 -17.34
C GLU A 654 -6.12 -33.41 -17.55
N ALA A 655 -5.58 -32.20 -17.69
CA ALA A 655 -6.39 -31.04 -18.02
C ALA A 655 -5.67 -30.12 -19.01
N SER A 656 -6.45 -29.43 -19.83
CA SER A 656 -5.95 -28.42 -20.77
C SER A 656 -7.04 -27.41 -21.07
N GLY A 657 -6.67 -26.18 -21.39
CA GLY A 657 -7.64 -25.17 -21.78
C GLY A 657 -7.16 -23.75 -21.55
N ARG A 658 -8.09 -22.81 -21.46
CA ARG A 658 -7.84 -21.40 -21.22
C ARG A 658 -8.76 -20.87 -20.13
N TRP A 659 -8.27 -20.01 -19.26
CA TRP A 659 -9.04 -19.45 -18.17
C TRP A 659 -8.77 -17.96 -18.04
N PRO A 660 -9.78 -17.09 -18.13
CA PRO A 660 -9.57 -15.66 -17.97
C PRO A 660 -9.17 -15.34 -16.54
N LEU A 661 -8.14 -14.52 -16.37
CA LEU A 661 -7.79 -13.95 -15.07
C LEU A 661 -8.84 -12.91 -14.65
N THR A 662 -9.42 -12.18 -15.62
CA THR A 662 -10.61 -11.35 -15.43
C THR A 662 -11.63 -11.60 -16.56
N GLY A 663 -12.92 -11.70 -16.23
CA GLY A 663 -14.00 -11.98 -17.20
C GLY A 663 -14.74 -13.30 -16.97
N SER A 664 -15.48 -13.80 -17.97
CA SER A 664 -16.40 -14.95 -17.86
C SER A 664 -16.21 -16.09 -18.86
N ASP A 665 -15.27 -16.00 -19.80
CA ASP A 665 -15.26 -16.86 -21.00
C ASP A 665 -14.12 -17.88 -21.03
N GLY A 666 -13.84 -18.46 -19.86
CA GLY A 666 -12.91 -19.57 -19.69
C GLY A 666 -13.48 -20.90 -20.11
N ARG A 667 -12.57 -21.83 -20.41
CA ARG A 667 -12.84 -23.22 -20.71
C ARG A 667 -11.65 -24.10 -20.36
N ILE A 668 -11.83 -25.06 -19.47
CA ILE A 668 -10.85 -26.11 -19.15
C ILE A 668 -11.51 -27.47 -19.38
N ASP A 669 -10.89 -28.30 -20.21
CA ASP A 669 -11.30 -29.69 -20.42
C ASP A 669 -10.43 -30.57 -19.49
N VAL A 670 -11.08 -31.35 -18.61
CA VAL A 670 -10.48 -32.24 -17.60
C VAL A 670 -10.85 -33.68 -17.91
N ALA A 671 -9.86 -34.57 -17.99
CA ALA A 671 -10.02 -36.00 -18.12
C ALA A 671 -9.56 -36.70 -16.84
N LEU A 672 -10.41 -37.55 -16.28
CA LEU A 672 -10.16 -38.37 -15.11
C LEU A 672 -10.08 -39.83 -15.56
N ASN A 673 -9.09 -40.58 -15.08
CA ASN A 673 -8.96 -41.99 -15.37
C ASN A 673 -8.64 -42.77 -14.09
N ARG A 674 -9.57 -43.63 -13.67
CA ARG A 674 -9.44 -44.54 -12.51
C ARG A 674 -9.04 -43.85 -11.20
N VAL A 675 -9.59 -42.66 -10.98
CA VAL A 675 -9.35 -41.84 -9.79
C VAL A 675 -10.16 -42.40 -8.62
N ASP A 676 -9.53 -42.69 -7.48
CA ASP A 676 -10.23 -43.10 -6.26
C ASP A 676 -11.05 -41.94 -5.70
N LEU A 677 -12.38 -42.12 -5.66
CA LEU A 677 -13.33 -41.08 -5.27
C LEU A 677 -13.17 -40.59 -3.84
N GLY A 678 -12.84 -41.49 -2.91
CA GLY A 678 -12.69 -41.15 -1.50
C GLY A 678 -11.51 -40.20 -1.31
N ARG A 679 -10.36 -40.57 -1.89
CA ARG A 679 -9.13 -39.76 -1.86
C ARG A 679 -9.23 -38.48 -2.65
N ALA A 680 -9.85 -38.53 -3.83
CA ALA A 680 -9.97 -37.39 -4.73
C ALA A 680 -10.77 -36.23 -4.12
N LEU A 681 -11.71 -36.54 -3.23
CA LEU A 681 -12.56 -35.56 -2.58
C LEU A 681 -11.99 -35.03 -1.26
N LEU A 682 -10.87 -35.56 -0.75
CA LEU A 682 -10.24 -35.10 0.50
C LEU A 682 -9.94 -33.59 0.53
N PRO A 683 -9.46 -32.93 -0.55
CA PRO A 683 -9.24 -31.48 -0.55
C PRO A 683 -10.53 -30.66 -0.37
N LEU A 684 -11.69 -31.25 -0.67
CA LEU A 684 -13.01 -30.60 -0.61
C LEU A 684 -13.80 -31.01 0.63
N TYR A 685 -13.69 -32.27 1.05
CA TYR A 685 -14.44 -32.86 2.15
C TYR A 685 -13.59 -33.90 2.90
N SER A 686 -13.17 -33.55 4.12
CA SER A 686 -12.23 -34.35 4.92
C SER A 686 -12.74 -35.74 5.31
N ASP A 687 -14.05 -35.98 5.27
CA ASP A 687 -14.67 -37.26 5.61
C ASP A 687 -15.05 -38.09 4.38
N ALA A 688 -14.60 -37.70 3.18
CA ALA A 688 -15.02 -38.34 1.92
C ALA A 688 -14.74 -39.85 1.86
N GLU A 689 -13.57 -40.30 2.31
CA GLU A 689 -13.20 -41.72 2.33
C GLU A 689 -14.13 -42.59 3.18
N ARG A 690 -14.80 -42.02 4.19
CA ARG A 690 -15.78 -42.76 5.01
C ARG A 690 -17.08 -43.04 4.26
N TRP A 691 -17.36 -42.26 3.21
CA TRP A 691 -18.63 -42.23 2.49
C TRP A 691 -18.54 -42.83 1.11
N LEU A 692 -17.40 -42.62 0.46
CA LEU A 692 -17.17 -42.94 -0.94
C LEU A 692 -15.82 -43.63 -1.04
N GLY A 693 -15.79 -44.72 -1.77
CA GLY A 693 -14.57 -45.36 -2.24
C GLY A 693 -14.76 -45.88 -3.66
N GLY A 694 -13.69 -46.36 -4.29
CA GLY A 694 -13.72 -46.95 -5.62
C GLY A 694 -13.29 -45.98 -6.73
N GLU A 695 -13.16 -46.52 -7.94
CA GLU A 695 -12.51 -45.84 -9.06
C GLU A 695 -13.55 -45.10 -9.93
N MET A 696 -13.22 -43.87 -10.34
CA MET A 696 -14.00 -43.08 -11.28
C MET A 696 -13.13 -42.61 -12.45
N SER A 697 -13.67 -42.73 -13.66
CA SER A 697 -13.16 -42.13 -14.88
C SER A 697 -14.21 -41.14 -15.42
N GLY A 698 -13.80 -40.17 -16.22
CA GLY A 698 -14.75 -39.21 -16.79
C GLY A 698 -14.09 -38.11 -17.59
N ARG A 699 -14.92 -37.33 -18.28
CA ARG A 699 -14.50 -36.08 -18.92
C ARG A 699 -15.41 -34.96 -18.46
N VAL A 700 -14.82 -33.91 -17.94
CA VAL A 700 -15.50 -32.76 -17.37
C VAL A 700 -14.97 -31.51 -18.02
N ARG A 701 -15.86 -30.72 -18.60
CA ARG A 701 -15.57 -29.38 -19.12
C ARG A 701 -16.02 -28.35 -18.09
N LEU A 702 -15.06 -27.56 -17.63
CA LEU A 702 -15.29 -26.35 -16.86
C LEU A 702 -15.38 -25.18 -17.84
N SER A 703 -16.34 -24.29 -17.68
CA SER A 703 -16.44 -23.05 -18.46
C SER A 703 -16.91 -21.88 -17.60
N GLY A 704 -16.47 -20.66 -17.85
CA GLY A 704 -16.84 -19.53 -17.01
C GLY A 704 -15.66 -18.64 -16.61
N GLY A 705 -15.84 -17.89 -15.53
CA GLY A 705 -14.78 -17.10 -14.90
C GLY A 705 -15.10 -16.93 -13.43
N THR A 706 -15.75 -15.83 -13.05
CA THR A 706 -16.25 -15.65 -11.67
C THR A 706 -17.33 -16.68 -11.27
N ASN A 707 -18.10 -17.15 -12.24
CA ASN A 707 -19.02 -18.28 -12.08
C ASN A 707 -18.56 -19.43 -12.98
N VAL A 708 -18.07 -20.50 -12.38
CA VAL A 708 -17.62 -21.71 -13.06
C VAL A 708 -18.82 -22.59 -13.31
N ARG A 709 -19.10 -22.95 -14.56
CA ARG A 709 -20.05 -23.98 -14.97
C ARG A 709 -19.28 -25.26 -15.25
N MET A 710 -19.87 -26.39 -14.92
CA MET A 710 -19.28 -27.71 -15.10
C MET A 710 -20.23 -28.55 -15.93
N HIS A 711 -19.75 -29.27 -16.95
CA HIS A 711 -20.54 -30.20 -17.76
C HIS A 711 -19.69 -31.40 -18.15
N GLY A 712 -20.20 -32.62 -18.04
CA GLY A 712 -19.39 -33.79 -18.34
C GLY A 712 -20.10 -35.12 -18.16
N SER A 713 -19.33 -36.19 -18.30
CA SER A 713 -19.76 -37.55 -18.03
C SER A 713 -18.76 -38.26 -17.12
N ILE A 714 -19.29 -39.13 -16.27
CA ILE A 714 -18.53 -39.95 -15.33
C ILE A 714 -18.92 -41.41 -15.48
N GLU A 715 -17.93 -42.28 -15.35
CA GLU A 715 -18.05 -43.72 -15.27
C GLU A 715 -17.35 -44.21 -14.00
N GLY A 716 -18.07 -44.98 -13.19
CA GLY A 716 -17.59 -45.50 -11.91
C GLY A 716 -17.47 -47.01 -11.93
N ARG A 717 -16.36 -47.53 -11.44
CA ARG A 717 -16.09 -48.95 -11.26
C ARG A 717 -15.82 -49.25 -9.79
N SER A 718 -16.52 -50.26 -9.27
CA SER A 718 -16.35 -50.73 -7.89
C SER A 718 -16.51 -49.60 -6.85
N ILE A 719 -17.45 -48.68 -7.09
CA ILE A 719 -17.76 -47.61 -6.16
C ILE A 719 -18.36 -48.23 -4.90
N VAL A 720 -17.93 -47.78 -3.73
CA VAL A 720 -18.58 -48.11 -2.46
C VAL A 720 -19.16 -46.83 -1.91
N ALA A 721 -20.48 -46.71 -1.93
CA ALA A 721 -21.18 -45.55 -1.37
C ALA A 721 -21.86 -45.97 -0.07
N GLN A 722 -21.42 -45.44 1.07
CA GLN A 722 -21.96 -45.78 2.39
C GLN A 722 -21.99 -47.28 2.70
N GLY A 723 -21.00 -48.02 2.19
CA GLY A 723 -20.92 -49.49 2.33
C GLY A 723 -21.72 -50.28 1.30
N PHE A 724 -22.45 -49.62 0.40
CA PHE A 724 -23.15 -50.29 -0.70
C PHE A 724 -22.24 -50.37 -1.93
N PRO A 725 -21.96 -51.57 -2.47
CA PRO A 725 -21.20 -51.72 -3.69
C PRO A 725 -22.05 -51.31 -4.90
N VAL A 726 -21.57 -50.31 -5.62
CA VAL A 726 -22.13 -49.73 -6.84
C VAL A 726 -21.14 -50.00 -7.97
N SER A 727 -21.58 -50.71 -8.99
CA SER A 727 -20.77 -51.08 -10.16
C SER A 727 -21.38 -50.51 -11.44
N ASN A 728 -20.55 -50.33 -12.48
CA ASN A 728 -20.97 -49.81 -13.78
C ASN A 728 -21.78 -48.51 -13.69
N LEU A 729 -21.38 -47.61 -12.79
CA LEU A 729 -22.01 -46.31 -12.66
C LEU A 729 -21.71 -45.51 -13.93
N ARG A 730 -22.72 -44.94 -14.57
CA ARG A 730 -22.60 -44.02 -15.70
C ARG A 730 -23.53 -42.86 -15.45
N GLY A 731 -23.00 -41.65 -15.49
CA GLY A 731 -23.76 -40.45 -15.22
C GLY A 731 -23.32 -39.28 -16.08
N GLU A 732 -24.28 -38.46 -16.45
CA GLU A 732 -24.00 -37.10 -16.89
C GLU A 732 -23.99 -36.18 -15.67
N LEU A 733 -23.13 -35.18 -15.68
CA LEU A 733 -23.06 -34.15 -14.65
C LEU A 733 -23.10 -32.77 -15.28
N SER A 734 -23.86 -31.87 -14.66
CA SER A 734 -23.81 -30.45 -14.92
C SER A 734 -23.82 -29.68 -13.61
N GLY A 735 -23.25 -28.48 -13.55
CA GLY A 735 -23.18 -27.75 -12.30
C GLY A 735 -22.68 -26.33 -12.44
N ASN A 736 -22.72 -25.59 -11.34
CA ASN A 736 -22.12 -24.27 -11.22
C ASN A 736 -21.40 -24.11 -9.87
N LEU A 737 -20.42 -23.22 -9.82
CA LEU A 737 -19.69 -22.77 -8.65
C LEU A 737 -19.50 -21.26 -8.79
N THR A 738 -19.98 -20.50 -7.83
CA THR A 738 -19.88 -19.05 -7.79
C THR A 738 -18.61 -18.61 -7.05
N SER A 739 -18.17 -17.37 -7.27
CA SER A 739 -17.06 -16.76 -6.53
C SER A 739 -17.29 -16.69 -5.01
N ARG A 740 -18.56 -16.74 -4.56
CA ARG A 740 -18.93 -16.83 -3.13
C ARG A 740 -18.83 -18.24 -2.56
N GLY A 741 -18.32 -19.19 -3.33
CA GLY A 741 -18.21 -20.60 -2.96
C GLY A 741 -19.54 -21.36 -2.94
N VAL A 742 -20.64 -20.77 -3.44
CA VAL A 742 -21.92 -21.49 -3.59
C VAL A 742 -21.83 -22.39 -4.82
N TRP A 743 -22.13 -23.67 -4.65
CA TRP A 743 -22.06 -24.66 -5.72
C TRP A 743 -23.36 -25.45 -5.86
N GLU A 744 -23.63 -25.91 -7.07
CA GLU A 744 -24.73 -26.81 -7.41
C GLU A 744 -24.26 -27.84 -8.44
N VAL A 745 -24.54 -29.11 -8.22
CA VAL A 745 -24.27 -30.22 -9.14
C VAL A 745 -25.55 -31.00 -9.40
N ARG A 746 -25.92 -31.15 -10.67
CA ARG A 746 -27.04 -31.94 -11.16
C ARG A 746 -26.52 -33.14 -11.91
N MET A 747 -27.11 -34.29 -11.63
CA MET A 747 -26.89 -35.54 -12.35
C MET A 747 -28.26 -35.97 -12.90
N PRO A 748 -28.65 -35.52 -14.11
CA PRO A 748 -30.01 -35.72 -14.63
C PRO A 748 -30.29 -37.18 -15.00
N ASN A 749 -29.26 -37.95 -15.32
CA ASN A 749 -29.37 -39.36 -15.69
C ASN A 749 -28.17 -40.11 -15.14
N VAL A 750 -28.39 -40.87 -14.08
CA VAL A 750 -27.43 -41.79 -13.48
C VAL A 750 -27.95 -43.20 -13.65
N ARG A 751 -27.11 -44.11 -14.12
CA ARG A 751 -27.39 -45.54 -14.21
C ARG A 751 -26.27 -46.29 -13.52
N ALA A 752 -26.61 -47.28 -12.72
CA ALA A 752 -25.63 -48.12 -12.04
C ALA A 752 -26.19 -49.52 -11.82
N THR A 753 -25.31 -50.43 -11.42
CA THR A 753 -25.67 -51.78 -10.98
C THR A 753 -25.35 -51.91 -9.50
N VAL A 754 -26.35 -52.27 -8.69
CA VAL A 754 -26.20 -52.46 -7.25
C VAL A 754 -26.76 -53.82 -6.91
N SER A 755 -25.98 -54.64 -6.21
CA SER A 755 -26.42 -55.97 -5.76
C SER A 755 -27.04 -56.81 -6.90
N GLY A 756 -26.39 -56.82 -8.07
CA GLY A 756 -26.85 -57.54 -9.27
C GLY A 756 -28.03 -56.92 -10.03
N GLY A 757 -28.73 -55.92 -9.46
CA GLY A 757 -29.85 -55.23 -10.10
C GLY A 757 -29.46 -53.89 -10.74
N ARG A 758 -30.36 -53.32 -11.54
CA ARG A 758 -30.15 -52.03 -12.21
C ARG A 758 -30.79 -50.91 -11.42
N ILE A 759 -30.04 -49.84 -11.16
CA ILE A 759 -30.53 -48.60 -10.57
C ILE A 759 -30.40 -47.49 -11.61
N SER A 760 -31.45 -46.69 -11.75
CA SER A 760 -31.46 -45.48 -12.57
C SER A 760 -32.13 -44.33 -11.84
N GLY A 761 -31.62 -43.11 -11.96
CA GLY A 761 -32.18 -41.98 -11.24
C GLY A 761 -31.56 -40.64 -11.61
N GLN A 762 -31.93 -39.64 -10.82
CA GLN A 762 -31.40 -38.29 -10.90
C GLN A 762 -31.07 -37.77 -9.51
N ALA A 763 -30.06 -36.91 -9.42
CA ALA A 763 -29.66 -36.24 -8.18
C ALA A 763 -29.32 -34.78 -8.42
N ARG A 764 -29.65 -33.92 -7.46
CA ARG A 764 -29.23 -32.53 -7.36
C ARG A 764 -28.61 -32.32 -5.99
N LEU A 765 -27.36 -31.88 -5.99
CA LEU A 765 -26.60 -31.54 -4.80
C LEU A 765 -26.30 -30.05 -4.83
N SER A 766 -26.40 -29.35 -3.71
CA SER A 766 -25.98 -27.94 -3.62
C SER A 766 -25.38 -27.63 -2.27
N GLY A 767 -24.49 -26.66 -2.20
CA GLY A 767 -23.85 -26.31 -0.94
C GLY A 767 -23.03 -25.04 -1.01
N ASN A 768 -22.24 -24.82 0.02
CA ASN A 768 -21.22 -23.77 0.04
C ASN A 768 -19.89 -24.40 0.46
N VAL A 769 -18.81 -24.12 -0.26
CA VAL A 769 -17.45 -24.67 0.01
C VAL A 769 -16.98 -24.39 1.44
N THR A 770 -17.41 -23.27 2.04
CA THR A 770 -17.08 -22.93 3.43
C THR A 770 -17.85 -23.76 4.47
N ARG A 771 -18.98 -24.36 4.09
CA ARG A 771 -19.83 -25.17 4.97
C ARG A 771 -19.54 -26.65 4.73
N ARG A 772 -19.29 -27.40 5.81
CA ARG A 772 -19.13 -28.86 5.78
C ARG A 772 -20.46 -29.62 5.61
N ALA A 773 -21.38 -29.10 4.81
CA ALA A 773 -22.74 -29.60 4.69
C ALA A 773 -23.30 -29.31 3.29
N PHE A 774 -24.14 -30.20 2.77
CA PHE A 774 -24.77 -30.05 1.45
C PHE A 774 -26.25 -30.39 1.48
N ASP A 775 -27.02 -29.80 0.57
CA ASP A 775 -28.42 -30.15 0.32
C ASP A 775 -28.48 -31.22 -0.78
N LEU A 776 -29.42 -32.16 -0.65
CA LEU A 776 -29.65 -33.23 -1.61
C LEU A 776 -31.13 -33.26 -2.00
N GLN A 777 -31.39 -33.46 -3.29
CA GLN A 777 -32.68 -33.88 -3.83
C GLN A 777 -32.42 -34.98 -4.85
N SER A 778 -33.02 -36.15 -4.67
CA SER A 778 -32.76 -37.27 -5.57
C SER A 778 -33.96 -38.20 -5.72
N ARG A 779 -34.05 -38.83 -6.89
CA ARG A 779 -35.09 -39.80 -7.23
C ARG A 779 -34.46 -40.97 -7.95
N TRP A 780 -34.68 -42.17 -7.43
CA TRP A 780 -34.08 -43.41 -7.88
C TRP A 780 -35.15 -44.45 -8.18
N SER A 781 -34.90 -45.27 -9.19
CA SER A 781 -35.67 -46.46 -9.55
C SER A 781 -34.71 -47.63 -9.62
N ALA A 782 -34.96 -48.63 -8.79
CA ALA A 782 -34.25 -49.89 -8.70
C ALA A 782 -35.09 -51.00 -9.35
N ARG A 783 -34.44 -51.86 -10.13
CA ARG A 783 -35.07 -53.03 -10.78
C ARG A 783 -34.21 -54.26 -10.57
N HIS A 784 -34.85 -55.34 -10.15
CA HIS A 784 -34.20 -56.63 -9.92
C HIS A 784 -32.99 -56.59 -8.98
N VAL A 785 -33.07 -55.76 -7.94
CA VAL A 785 -31.99 -55.62 -6.96
C VAL A 785 -32.07 -56.75 -5.94
N ASN A 786 -30.94 -57.41 -5.68
CA ASN A 786 -30.90 -58.42 -4.63
C ASN A 786 -30.95 -57.77 -3.25
N PHE A 787 -32.12 -57.84 -2.63
CA PHE A 787 -32.37 -57.26 -1.32
C PHE A 787 -31.49 -57.85 -0.22
N ALA A 788 -31.16 -59.14 -0.29
CA ALA A 788 -30.28 -59.78 0.70
C ALA A 788 -28.88 -59.16 0.69
N ASP A 789 -28.34 -58.88 -0.51
CA ASP A 789 -27.02 -58.27 -0.68
C ASP A 789 -27.02 -56.79 -0.23
N LEU A 790 -28.12 -56.06 -0.45
CA LEU A 790 -28.27 -54.68 0.05
C LEU A 790 -28.15 -54.62 1.57
N LEU A 791 -28.76 -55.58 2.28
CA LEU A 791 -28.74 -55.61 3.74
C LEU A 791 -27.47 -56.25 4.32
N GLY A 792 -26.76 -57.09 3.54
CA GLY A 792 -25.56 -57.81 3.97
C GLY A 792 -24.24 -57.07 3.81
N GLY A 793 -24.20 -55.94 3.09
CA GLY A 793 -22.98 -55.30 2.57
C GLY A 793 -21.87 -54.89 3.56
N ARG A 794 -22.08 -54.98 4.87
CA ARG A 794 -21.04 -54.72 5.90
C ARG A 794 -20.68 -55.93 6.77
N GLY A 795 -21.43 -57.03 6.67
CA GLY A 795 -21.18 -58.26 7.45
C GLY A 795 -20.41 -59.29 6.62
N SER A 796 -19.52 -60.06 7.24
CA SER A 796 -18.78 -61.16 6.60
C SER A 796 -19.64 -62.39 6.24
N GLY A 797 -20.95 -62.36 6.55
CA GLY A 797 -21.87 -63.44 6.23
C GLY A 797 -22.26 -63.44 4.75
N ARG A 798 -22.03 -64.55 4.05
CA ARG A 798 -22.61 -64.75 2.72
C ARG A 798 -24.13 -64.71 2.84
N PRO A 799 -24.84 -63.89 2.04
CA PRO A 799 -26.30 -63.86 2.05
C PRO A 799 -26.83 -65.24 1.66
N VAL A 800 -27.66 -65.81 2.53
CA VAL A 800 -28.28 -67.14 2.33
C VAL A 800 -29.59 -66.92 1.59
N GLY A 801 -29.54 -66.71 0.27
CA GLY A 801 -30.73 -66.62 -0.58
C GLY A 801 -30.74 -65.44 -1.55
N ARG A 802 -31.70 -65.48 -2.49
CA ARG A 802 -31.92 -64.44 -3.51
C ARG A 802 -33.19 -63.67 -3.19
N GLY A 803 -33.06 -62.36 -2.99
CA GLY A 803 -34.19 -61.44 -3.06
C GLY A 803 -34.25 -60.80 -4.45
N ASP A 804 -35.44 -60.43 -4.91
CA ASP A 804 -35.59 -59.57 -6.08
C ASP A 804 -36.57 -58.46 -5.71
N LEU A 805 -36.02 -57.25 -5.61
CA LEU A 805 -36.69 -56.01 -5.25
C LEU A 805 -36.65 -55.05 -6.44
N SER A 806 -37.82 -54.53 -6.81
CA SER A 806 -37.96 -53.38 -7.69
C SER A 806 -38.64 -52.24 -6.94
N ALA A 807 -37.97 -51.09 -6.80
CA ALA A 807 -38.42 -50.02 -5.92
C ALA A 807 -38.18 -48.63 -6.51
N THR A 808 -39.00 -47.68 -6.10
CA THR A 808 -38.77 -46.25 -6.31
C THR A 808 -38.44 -45.60 -4.98
N VAL A 809 -37.42 -44.74 -4.96
CA VAL A 809 -36.92 -44.06 -3.76
C VAL A 809 -36.72 -42.59 -4.06
N THR A 810 -37.29 -41.71 -3.25
CA THR A 810 -36.99 -40.28 -3.25
C THR A 810 -36.25 -39.94 -1.98
N LEU A 811 -35.06 -39.34 -2.08
CA LEU A 811 -34.27 -38.90 -0.92
C LEU A 811 -33.97 -37.41 -1.04
N ASP A 812 -34.24 -36.70 0.05
CA ASP A 812 -34.07 -35.27 0.21
C ASP A 812 -33.36 -34.97 1.53
N GLY A 813 -32.63 -33.87 1.62
CA GLY A 813 -32.11 -33.37 2.89
C GLY A 813 -31.48 -32.00 2.74
N ARG A 814 -31.39 -31.29 3.86
CA ARG A 814 -30.75 -29.97 3.94
C ARG A 814 -29.58 -30.03 4.90
N SER A 815 -28.46 -29.43 4.52
CA SER A 815 -27.24 -29.36 5.32
C SER A 815 -26.78 -30.73 5.83
N ILE A 816 -26.81 -31.72 4.95
CA ILE A 816 -26.38 -33.10 5.19
C ILE A 816 -24.88 -33.13 5.47
N ARG A 817 -24.54 -33.66 6.64
CA ARG A 817 -23.22 -34.03 7.13
C ARG A 817 -23.11 -35.54 7.39
N SER A 818 -24.27 -36.21 7.52
CA SER A 818 -24.46 -37.60 7.90
C SER A 818 -25.68 -38.21 7.21
N VAL A 819 -25.71 -39.54 7.05
CA VAL A 819 -26.93 -40.24 6.58
C VAL A 819 -28.13 -39.98 7.52
N ASN A 820 -27.87 -39.54 8.75
CA ASN A 820 -28.85 -39.16 9.75
C ASN A 820 -29.58 -37.84 9.43
N GLU A 821 -29.19 -37.08 8.41
CA GLU A 821 -29.94 -35.90 7.95
C GLU A 821 -30.76 -36.17 6.69
N LEU A 822 -30.75 -37.41 6.18
CA LEU A 822 -31.56 -37.82 5.04
C LEU A 822 -33.03 -38.01 5.45
N THR A 823 -33.90 -37.55 4.55
CA THR A 823 -35.35 -37.74 4.60
C THR A 823 -35.84 -38.24 3.25
N GLY A 824 -37.00 -38.91 3.18
CA GLY A 824 -37.45 -39.46 1.90
C GLY A 824 -38.60 -40.43 1.99
N ARG A 825 -38.92 -41.07 0.86
CA ARG A 825 -39.96 -42.09 0.72
C ARG A 825 -39.48 -43.22 -0.17
N PHE A 826 -39.94 -44.44 0.11
CA PHE A 826 -39.70 -45.60 -0.74
C PHE A 826 -41.00 -46.40 -0.93
N ASP A 827 -41.20 -46.91 -2.13
CA ASP A 827 -42.27 -47.86 -2.49
C ASP A 827 -41.69 -48.88 -3.47
N GLY A 828 -41.80 -50.16 -3.15
CA GLY A 828 -41.26 -51.24 -3.94
C GLY A 828 -42.08 -52.51 -3.88
N ARG A 829 -41.76 -53.41 -4.80
CA ARG A 829 -42.36 -54.73 -4.94
C ARG A 829 -41.27 -55.81 -4.89
N PHE A 830 -41.61 -56.92 -4.26
CA PHE A 830 -40.80 -58.12 -4.26
C PHE A 830 -41.39 -59.13 -5.23
N GLY A 831 -40.55 -59.82 -5.98
CA GLY A 831 -40.95 -60.97 -6.81
C GLY A 831 -39.95 -62.09 -6.64
N GLY A 832 -40.40 -63.34 -6.49
CA GLY A 832 -39.50 -64.50 -6.41
C GLY A 832 -38.44 -64.42 -5.29
N THR A 833 -38.75 -63.77 -4.17
CA THR A 833 -37.80 -63.57 -3.06
C THR A 833 -37.77 -64.80 -2.16
N ALA A 834 -36.62 -65.44 -2.00
CA ALA A 834 -36.47 -66.59 -1.10
C ALA A 834 -36.80 -66.19 0.34
N VAL A 835 -37.48 -67.06 1.11
CA VAL A 835 -37.80 -66.75 2.52
C VAL A 835 -36.52 -66.53 3.34
N SER A 836 -35.45 -67.23 2.98
CA SER A 836 -34.13 -67.08 3.61
C SER A 836 -33.46 -65.72 3.36
N ALA A 837 -33.88 -64.97 2.33
CA ALA A 837 -33.38 -63.63 2.02
C ALA A 837 -33.96 -62.53 2.94
N VAL A 838 -34.99 -62.84 3.74
CA VAL A 838 -35.63 -61.87 4.64
C VAL A 838 -35.01 -61.98 6.03
N PRO A 839 -34.42 -60.90 6.57
CA PRO A 839 -33.78 -60.93 7.89
C PRO A 839 -34.75 -61.38 9.00
N GLY A 840 -34.31 -62.32 9.84
CA GLY A 840 -35.07 -62.82 10.98
C GLY A 840 -35.94 -64.04 10.66
N LEU A 841 -36.39 -64.23 9.41
CA LEU A 841 -37.29 -65.36 9.11
C LEU A 841 -36.58 -66.72 9.18
N VAL A 842 -35.28 -66.78 8.85
CA VAL A 842 -34.47 -68.00 9.02
C VAL A 842 -34.37 -68.38 10.50
N GLN A 843 -34.14 -67.40 11.37
CA GLN A 843 -34.07 -67.60 12.82
C GLN A 843 -35.45 -67.95 13.39
N ALA A 844 -36.53 -67.47 12.78
CA ALA A 844 -37.90 -67.80 13.16
C ALA A 844 -38.30 -69.24 12.81
N ARG A 845 -37.48 -69.99 12.06
CA ARG A 845 -37.75 -71.38 11.66
C ARG A 845 -38.12 -72.29 12.82
N SER A 846 -37.51 -72.10 13.99
CA SER A 846 -37.83 -72.89 15.19
C SER A 846 -39.28 -72.71 15.66
N TYR A 847 -39.93 -71.61 15.30
CA TYR A 847 -41.30 -71.28 15.68
C TYR A 847 -42.31 -71.61 14.57
N LEU A 848 -41.88 -71.71 13.31
CA LEU A 848 -42.77 -71.87 12.13
C LEU A 848 -43.23 -73.32 11.85
N GLY A 849 -42.90 -74.28 12.73
CA GLY A 849 -43.26 -75.68 12.56
C GLY A 849 -42.48 -76.39 11.42
N PRO A 850 -42.90 -77.60 10.99
CA PRO A 850 -42.16 -78.44 10.03
C PRO A 850 -42.21 -77.93 8.57
N ILE A 851 -42.52 -76.66 8.34
CA ILE A 851 -42.58 -76.08 7.00
C ILE A 851 -41.14 -75.92 6.48
N GLY A 852 -40.84 -76.50 5.32
CA GLY A 852 -39.54 -76.36 4.67
C GLY A 852 -39.30 -74.93 4.19
N VAL A 853 -38.82 -74.06 5.08
CA VAL A 853 -38.58 -72.63 4.79
C VAL A 853 -37.52 -72.43 3.72
N ASP A 854 -36.57 -73.36 3.60
CA ASP A 854 -35.39 -73.25 2.73
C ASP A 854 -35.72 -73.27 1.22
N SER A 855 -36.85 -73.86 0.82
CA SER A 855 -37.29 -73.95 -0.58
C SER A 855 -38.45 -73.00 -0.93
N LEU A 856 -38.93 -72.22 0.03
CA LEU A 856 -40.05 -71.31 -0.20
C LEU A 856 -39.58 -69.99 -0.81
N THR A 857 -40.36 -69.49 -1.75
CA THR A 857 -40.20 -68.15 -2.34
C THR A 857 -41.49 -67.38 -2.19
N PHE A 858 -41.38 -66.10 -1.88
CA PHE A 858 -42.48 -65.15 -1.95
C PHE A 858 -42.69 -64.78 -3.42
N THR A 859 -43.88 -65.10 -3.94
CA THR A 859 -44.28 -64.83 -5.32
C THR A 859 -44.70 -63.38 -5.51
N ASP A 860 -45.28 -62.78 -4.48
CA ASP A 860 -45.70 -61.38 -4.45
C ASP A 860 -45.27 -60.71 -3.14
N GLY A 861 -44.98 -59.42 -3.20
CA GLY A 861 -44.70 -58.65 -2.01
C GLY A 861 -44.61 -57.16 -2.27
N ARG A 862 -44.82 -56.36 -1.23
CA ARG A 862 -44.75 -54.90 -1.26
C ARG A 862 -44.00 -54.38 -0.04
N ILE A 863 -43.23 -53.32 -0.25
CA ILE A 863 -42.61 -52.52 0.80
C ILE A 863 -42.91 -51.05 0.59
N ARG A 864 -43.38 -50.36 1.63
CA ARG A 864 -43.62 -48.92 1.62
C ARG A 864 -43.12 -48.31 2.92
N GLY A 865 -42.57 -47.11 2.81
CA GLY A 865 -42.20 -46.34 3.99
C GLY A 865 -41.54 -45.01 3.68
N GLN A 866 -40.93 -44.46 4.71
CA GLN A 866 -40.30 -43.15 4.68
C GLN A 866 -38.96 -43.17 5.40
N VAL A 867 -38.01 -42.38 4.92
CA VAL A 867 -36.75 -42.12 5.61
C VAL A 867 -36.93 -40.83 6.41
N ARG A 868 -36.64 -40.87 7.71
CA ARG A 868 -36.63 -39.71 8.59
C ARG A 868 -35.39 -39.74 9.46
N ARG A 869 -34.54 -38.72 9.30
CA ARG A 869 -33.30 -38.57 10.08
C ARG A 869 -32.41 -39.82 10.03
N GLY A 870 -32.20 -40.36 8.82
CA GLY A 870 -31.43 -41.59 8.60
C GLY A 870 -32.04 -42.88 9.15
N VAL A 871 -33.30 -42.86 9.57
CA VAL A 871 -34.07 -44.04 9.93
C VAL A 871 -35.11 -44.29 8.83
N ALA A 872 -34.99 -45.42 8.13
CA ALA A 872 -36.00 -45.91 7.21
C ALA A 872 -37.13 -46.57 8.01
N GLN A 873 -38.20 -45.82 8.24
CA GLN A 873 -39.42 -46.31 8.85
C GLN A 873 -40.24 -47.05 7.80
N VAL A 874 -40.32 -48.36 7.94
CA VAL A 874 -41.12 -49.24 7.10
C VAL A 874 -42.54 -49.20 7.64
N GLU A 875 -43.43 -48.55 6.89
CA GLU A 875 -44.85 -48.44 7.21
C GLU A 875 -45.56 -49.76 6.93
N GLU A 876 -45.12 -50.44 5.86
CA GLU A 876 -45.68 -51.71 5.42
C GLU A 876 -44.61 -52.55 4.73
N LEU A 877 -44.46 -53.79 5.15
CA LEU A 877 -43.77 -54.86 4.44
C LEU A 877 -44.71 -56.05 4.40
N ALA A 878 -45.25 -56.38 3.23
CA ALA A 878 -46.14 -57.51 3.05
C ALA A 878 -45.51 -58.48 2.04
N LEU A 879 -45.33 -59.74 2.43
CA LEU A 879 -44.76 -60.79 1.58
C LEU A 879 -45.73 -61.97 1.56
N ARG A 880 -45.99 -62.52 0.37
CA ARG A 880 -46.98 -63.58 0.16
C ARG A 880 -46.38 -64.72 -0.65
N SER A 881 -46.68 -65.93 -0.18
CA SER A 881 -46.48 -67.18 -0.90
C SER A 881 -47.71 -68.07 -0.67
N ASP A 882 -47.75 -69.22 -1.32
CA ASP A 882 -48.86 -70.17 -1.16
C ASP A 882 -48.94 -70.75 0.26
N ARG A 883 -47.81 -70.78 0.98
CA ARG A 883 -47.67 -71.45 2.29
C ARG A 883 -47.35 -70.54 3.47
N LEU A 884 -46.91 -69.31 3.19
CA LEU A 884 -46.40 -68.37 4.18
C LEU A 884 -46.78 -66.94 3.79
N ARG A 885 -47.33 -66.19 4.74
CA ARG A 885 -47.58 -64.75 4.62
C ARG A 885 -46.87 -64.02 5.75
N VAL A 886 -46.25 -62.90 5.43
CA VAL A 886 -45.56 -62.05 6.40
C VAL A 886 -46.04 -60.63 6.23
N VAL A 887 -46.52 -60.02 7.30
CA VAL A 887 -46.79 -58.58 7.36
C VAL A 887 -45.97 -57.98 8.48
N ALA A 888 -45.11 -57.03 8.17
CA ALA A 888 -44.24 -56.39 9.13
C ALA A 888 -44.25 -54.88 8.98
N ASN A 889 -43.99 -54.19 10.09
CA ASN A 889 -43.75 -52.76 10.15
C ASN A 889 -42.63 -52.50 11.16
N GLY A 890 -41.90 -51.40 10.99
CA GLY A 890 -40.75 -51.17 11.84
C GLY A 890 -39.81 -50.10 11.33
N SER A 891 -38.54 -50.22 11.71
CA SER A 891 -37.52 -49.27 11.31
C SER A 891 -36.17 -49.92 11.04
N VAL A 892 -35.42 -49.33 10.11
CA VAL A 892 -34.03 -49.68 9.81
C VAL A 892 -33.19 -48.41 9.91
N ARG A 893 -32.20 -48.39 10.80
CA ARG A 893 -31.25 -47.27 10.88
C ARG A 893 -30.20 -47.43 9.79
N LEU A 894 -30.10 -46.47 8.87
CA LEU A 894 -29.25 -46.56 7.68
C LEU A 894 -27.74 -46.59 8.02
N GLU A 895 -27.35 -45.89 9.09
CA GLU A 895 -25.93 -45.77 9.49
C GLU A 895 -25.30 -47.11 9.89
N ASN A 896 -26.03 -47.94 10.65
CA ASN A 896 -25.51 -49.17 11.24
C ASN A 896 -26.36 -50.41 10.92
N GLN A 897 -27.35 -50.27 10.04
CA GLN A 897 -28.26 -51.34 9.60
C GLN A 897 -28.97 -52.04 10.77
N ARG A 898 -29.16 -51.34 11.90
CA ARG A 898 -29.97 -51.87 13.00
C ARG A 898 -31.43 -51.91 12.59
N ILE A 899 -32.04 -53.07 12.78
CA ILE A 899 -33.44 -53.32 12.45
C ILE A 899 -34.26 -53.49 13.72
N GLY A 900 -35.51 -53.04 13.66
CA GLY A 900 -36.52 -53.27 14.69
C GLY A 900 -37.87 -53.39 13.99
N PHE A 901 -38.31 -54.63 13.76
CA PHE A 901 -39.57 -54.94 13.10
C PHE A 901 -40.48 -55.72 14.03
N ASP A 902 -41.76 -55.35 14.03
CA ASP A 902 -42.83 -56.20 14.51
C ASP A 902 -43.46 -56.87 13.29
N ALA A 903 -43.49 -58.20 13.28
CA ALA A 903 -43.93 -59.01 12.17
C ALA A 903 -45.03 -59.98 12.61
N VAL A 904 -46.07 -60.09 11.80
CA VAL A 904 -47.09 -61.13 11.88
C VAL A 904 -46.78 -62.15 10.79
N VAL A 905 -46.49 -63.37 11.19
CA VAL A 905 -46.19 -64.47 10.27
C VAL A 905 -47.31 -65.47 10.33
N ALA A 906 -47.99 -65.69 9.21
CA ALA A 906 -49.06 -66.66 9.09
C ALA A 906 -48.61 -67.83 8.22
N THR A 907 -48.81 -69.05 8.70
CA THR A 907 -48.44 -70.30 8.01
C THR A 907 -49.68 -71.11 7.65
N GLY A 908 -49.79 -71.60 6.41
CA GLY A 908 -50.91 -72.45 5.99
C GLY A 908 -51.07 -72.49 4.48
N ASP A 909 -51.94 -73.38 3.96
CA ASP A 909 -52.26 -73.40 2.53
C ASP A 909 -53.27 -72.29 2.19
N PHE A 910 -52.74 -71.15 1.78
CA PHE A 910 -53.54 -69.97 1.47
C PHE A 910 -54.21 -70.06 0.10
N SER A 911 -53.79 -70.99 -0.76
CA SER A 911 -54.42 -71.19 -2.08
C SER A 911 -55.82 -71.79 -1.93
N ALA A 912 -55.97 -72.81 -1.08
CA ALA A 912 -57.26 -73.43 -0.76
C ALA A 912 -58.13 -72.55 0.16
N THR A 913 -57.51 -71.80 1.07
CA THR A 913 -58.22 -70.97 2.04
C THR A 913 -58.81 -69.71 1.40
N ASN A 914 -58.18 -69.14 0.36
CA ASN A 914 -58.73 -67.99 -0.37
C ASN A 914 -60.09 -68.30 -1.01
N LEU A 915 -60.33 -69.51 -1.53
CA LEU A 915 -61.63 -69.91 -2.07
C LEU A 915 -62.74 -69.89 -1.00
N LEU A 916 -62.41 -70.27 0.23
CA LEU A 916 -63.33 -70.25 1.37
C LEU A 916 -63.53 -68.83 1.92
N LEU A 917 -62.46 -68.03 1.96
CA LEU A 917 -62.51 -66.61 2.36
C LEU A 917 -63.30 -65.77 1.36
N ASP A 918 -63.13 -65.98 0.05
CA ASP A 918 -63.89 -65.30 -0.99
C ASP A 918 -65.39 -65.68 -0.91
N ALA A 919 -65.70 -66.96 -0.68
CA ALA A 919 -67.06 -67.41 -0.43
C ALA A 919 -67.66 -66.82 0.88
N ALA A 920 -66.84 -66.63 1.92
CA ALA A 920 -67.24 -66.01 3.18
C ALA A 920 -67.40 -64.48 3.06
N ALA A 921 -66.51 -63.81 2.32
CA ALA A 921 -66.54 -62.38 2.04
C ALA A 921 -67.75 -62.01 1.16
N GLN A 922 -68.06 -62.83 0.16
CA GLN A 922 -69.31 -62.70 -0.61
C GLN A 922 -70.54 -62.84 0.31
N ARG A 923 -70.55 -63.78 1.26
CA ARG A 923 -71.64 -63.91 2.25
C ARG A 923 -71.72 -62.73 3.22
N LEU A 924 -70.59 -62.11 3.56
CA LEU A 924 -70.51 -60.92 4.43
C LEU A 924 -70.97 -59.64 3.70
N ALA A 925 -70.65 -59.50 2.40
CA ALA A 925 -71.04 -58.33 1.60
C ALA A 925 -72.56 -58.16 1.47
N PHE A 926 -73.34 -59.22 1.68
CA PHE A 926 -74.81 -59.22 1.65
C PHE A 926 -75.46 -59.31 3.05
N ALA A 927 -74.70 -59.36 4.15
CA ALA A 927 -75.24 -59.49 5.50
C ALA A 927 -75.23 -58.15 6.26
N VAL A 928 -76.39 -57.72 6.76
CA VAL A 928 -76.57 -56.44 7.51
C VAL A 928 -75.86 -56.45 8.88
N ALA A 929 -75.52 -57.63 9.41
CA ALA A 929 -74.62 -57.79 10.56
C ALA A 929 -73.84 -59.12 10.44
N PRO A 930 -72.51 -59.13 10.63
CA PRO A 930 -71.71 -60.35 10.53
C PRO A 930 -72.08 -61.33 11.66
N PRO A 931 -72.38 -62.61 11.38
CA PRO A 931 -72.64 -63.61 12.41
C PRO A 931 -71.42 -63.76 13.32
N ILE A 932 -71.60 -63.67 14.64
CA ILE A 932 -70.53 -63.87 15.63
C ILE A 932 -69.82 -65.22 15.41
N ALA A 933 -70.55 -66.25 15.00
CA ALA A 933 -69.99 -67.56 14.67
C ALA A 933 -68.97 -67.52 13.52
N LEU A 934 -69.15 -66.63 12.53
CA LEU A 934 -68.26 -66.45 11.39
C LEU A 934 -67.00 -65.66 11.79
N LEU A 935 -67.15 -64.70 12.71
CA LEU A 935 -66.01 -64.02 13.35
C LEU A 935 -65.22 -64.96 14.27
N MET A 936 -65.88 -65.86 15.00
CA MET A 936 -65.21 -66.86 15.84
C MET A 936 -64.50 -67.95 15.03
N SER A 937 -65.06 -68.38 13.89
CA SER A 937 -64.40 -69.34 13.00
C SER A 937 -63.22 -68.72 12.27
N LEU A 938 -63.33 -67.47 11.79
CA LEU A 938 -62.20 -66.68 11.29
C LEU A 938 -61.12 -66.51 12.35
N ASN A 939 -61.51 -66.16 13.59
CA ASN A 939 -60.58 -66.02 14.70
C ASN A 939 -59.84 -67.34 14.99
N ARG A 940 -60.52 -68.49 14.97
CA ARG A 940 -59.90 -69.81 15.19
C ARG A 940 -58.98 -70.22 14.04
N LEU A 941 -59.35 -69.89 12.79
CA LEU A 941 -58.56 -70.19 11.59
C LEU A 941 -57.26 -69.36 11.53
N ILE A 942 -57.27 -68.18 12.14
CA ILE A 942 -56.15 -67.25 12.17
C ILE A 942 -55.31 -67.44 13.44
N SER A 943 -55.93 -67.64 14.61
CA SER A 943 -55.28 -67.76 15.92
C SER A 943 -54.33 -68.96 16.04
N ASP A 944 -54.64 -70.09 15.41
CA ASP A 944 -53.81 -71.30 15.52
C ASP A 944 -52.61 -71.32 14.55
N ARG A 945 -52.51 -70.30 13.67
CA ARG A 945 -51.57 -70.28 12.54
C ARG A 945 -50.82 -68.96 12.36
N THR A 946 -50.97 -68.02 13.30
CA THR A 946 -50.25 -66.74 13.31
C THR A 946 -49.27 -66.66 14.46
N LEU A 947 -48.05 -66.23 14.14
CA LEU A 947 -46.99 -65.93 15.10
C LEU A 947 -46.71 -64.43 15.07
N PHE A 948 -46.59 -63.84 16.25
CA PHE A 948 -46.15 -62.47 16.42
C PHE A 948 -44.67 -62.49 16.77
N LEU A 949 -43.86 -61.92 15.89
CA LEU A 949 -42.41 -61.91 16.01
C LEU A 949 -41.92 -60.48 16.11
N ARG A 950 -41.05 -60.22 17.08
CA ARG A 950 -40.21 -59.02 17.11
C ARG A 950 -38.83 -59.38 16.62
N ILE A 951 -38.39 -58.71 15.57
CA ILE A 951 -37.09 -58.90 14.93
C ILE A 951 -36.23 -57.68 15.23
N GLU A 952 -35.21 -57.86 16.06
CA GLU A 952 -34.28 -56.81 16.50
C GLU A 952 -32.84 -57.14 16.09
N GLY A 953 -31.89 -56.24 16.31
CA GLY A 953 -30.47 -56.48 16.06
C GLY A 953 -29.97 -55.76 14.81
N THR A 954 -29.02 -56.36 14.10
CA THR A 954 -28.55 -55.84 12.79
C THR A 954 -29.14 -56.70 11.67
N ALA A 955 -29.27 -56.15 10.47
CA ALA A 955 -29.79 -56.92 9.33
C ALA A 955 -28.99 -58.21 9.05
N ALA A 956 -27.67 -58.19 9.31
CA ALA A 956 -26.79 -59.35 9.18
C ALA A 956 -26.86 -60.34 10.35
N SER A 957 -27.32 -59.91 11.53
CA SER A 957 -27.44 -60.74 12.73
C SER A 957 -28.72 -60.39 13.49
N PRO A 958 -29.88 -60.77 12.95
CA PRO A 958 -31.16 -60.46 13.57
C PRO A 958 -31.46 -61.44 14.70
N THR A 959 -32.04 -60.94 15.78
CA THR A 959 -32.56 -61.72 16.91
C THR A 959 -34.08 -61.70 16.87
N VAL A 960 -34.70 -62.87 16.95
CA VAL A 960 -36.16 -63.02 16.89
C VAL A 960 -36.70 -63.36 18.27
N ARG A 961 -37.74 -62.63 18.69
CA ARG A 961 -38.49 -62.88 19.93
C ARG A 961 -39.96 -63.08 19.58
N VAL A 962 -40.59 -64.11 20.14
CA VAL A 962 -42.04 -64.31 20.02
C VAL A 962 -42.75 -63.39 21.01
N LEU A 963 -43.74 -62.64 20.55
CA LEU A 963 -44.57 -61.75 21.38
C LEU A 963 -45.89 -62.44 21.78
N PRO A 964 -46.38 -62.24 23.02
CA PRO A 964 -47.69 -62.73 23.43
C PRO A 964 -48.83 -61.97 22.74
N LEU A 965 -49.96 -62.65 22.52
CA LEU A 965 -51.12 -62.17 21.75
C LEU A 965 -51.71 -60.84 22.25
N GLN A 966 -51.59 -60.54 23.56
CA GLN A 966 -52.08 -59.29 24.15
C GLN A 966 -51.36 -58.03 23.63
N SER A 967 -50.15 -58.18 23.10
CA SER A 967 -49.35 -57.09 22.52
C SER A 967 -49.70 -56.75 21.06
N ALA A 968 -50.58 -57.55 20.43
CA ALA A 968 -50.76 -57.57 18.98
C ALA A 968 -51.95 -56.78 18.43
N GLY A 969 -52.78 -56.19 19.30
CA GLY A 969 -54.13 -55.71 18.96
C GLY A 969 -54.22 -54.82 17.71
N GLU A 970 -53.29 -53.88 17.55
CA GLU A 970 -53.35 -52.91 16.43
C GLU A 970 -52.87 -53.51 15.09
N ASN A 971 -51.82 -54.34 15.11
CA ASN A 971 -51.28 -55.00 13.92
C ASN A 971 -52.17 -56.14 13.43
N LEU A 972 -52.78 -56.88 14.36
CA LEU A 972 -53.75 -57.92 14.06
C LEU A 972 -55.01 -57.31 13.41
N LEU A 973 -55.52 -56.19 13.93
CA LEU A 973 -56.70 -55.53 13.35
C LEU A 973 -56.44 -55.09 11.91
N ARG A 974 -55.27 -54.50 11.61
CA ARG A 974 -54.88 -54.12 10.23
C ARG A 974 -54.71 -55.33 9.31
N TYR A 975 -54.08 -56.40 9.80
CA TYR A 975 -53.94 -57.65 9.06
C TYR A 975 -55.32 -58.24 8.69
N LEU A 976 -56.22 -58.32 9.67
CA LEU A 976 -57.59 -58.83 9.50
C LEU A 976 -58.44 -57.96 8.59
N LEU A 977 -58.41 -56.63 8.75
CA LEU A 977 -59.14 -55.69 7.91
C LEU A 977 -58.73 -55.79 6.44
N ARG A 978 -57.44 -55.97 6.17
CA ARG A 978 -56.92 -56.14 4.82
C ARG A 978 -57.32 -57.49 4.22
N GLU A 979 -57.23 -58.55 5.00
CA GLU A 979 -57.62 -59.90 4.57
C GLU A 979 -59.12 -59.97 4.25
N ALA A 980 -59.96 -59.32 5.05
CA ALA A 980 -61.41 -59.33 4.88
C ALA A 980 -61.90 -58.47 3.71
N THR A 981 -61.17 -57.43 3.32
CA THR A 981 -61.64 -56.46 2.30
C THR A 981 -61.02 -56.66 0.92
N GLY A 982 -59.92 -57.42 0.80
CA GLY A 982 -59.21 -57.61 -0.48
C GLY A 982 -58.69 -56.32 -1.14
N MET A 983 -58.87 -55.16 -0.50
CA MET A 983 -58.59 -53.85 -1.07
C MET A 983 -57.17 -53.37 -0.72
N PRO A 984 -56.44 -52.76 -1.67
CA PRO A 984 -55.26 -51.96 -1.37
C PRO A 984 -55.68 -50.64 -0.70
N ASP A 985 -55.46 -50.55 0.62
CA ASP A 985 -55.41 -49.36 1.48
C ASP A 985 -56.25 -48.12 1.04
N THR A 986 -57.48 -48.04 1.54
CA THR A 986 -58.38 -46.88 1.47
C THR A 986 -57.95 -45.79 2.45
N ARG A 987 -56.90 -45.04 2.13
CA ARG A 987 -56.65 -43.69 2.70
C ARG A 987 -57.17 -42.55 1.83
N ALA A 988 -58.01 -42.84 0.84
CA ALA A 988 -58.66 -41.83 0.00
C ALA A 988 -60.03 -41.33 0.54
N ILE A 989 -60.44 -41.69 1.77
CA ILE A 989 -61.74 -41.28 2.35
C ILE A 989 -61.58 -40.40 3.61
N GLN A 990 -60.36 -40.03 4.00
CA GLN A 990 -60.17 -38.94 4.98
C GLN A 990 -59.15 -37.93 4.44
N ALA A 991 -59.64 -37.09 3.53
CA ALA A 991 -59.17 -35.75 3.23
C ALA A 991 -60.41 -34.88 2.98
#